data_AF-A0A378V144-F1
#
_entry.id   AF-A0A378V144-F1
#
_cell.length_a   1.000
_cell.length_b   1.000
_cell.length_c   1.000
_cell.angle_alpha   90.00
_cell.angle_beta   90.00
_cell.angle_gamma   90.00
#
_symmetry.space_group_name_H-M   'P 1'
#
loop_
_entity.id
_entity.type
_entity.pdbx_description
1 polymer ?
#
loop_
_entity_poly.entity_id
_entity_poly.type
_entity_poly.pdbx_seq_one_letter_code
_entity_poly.pdbx_strand_id
1 'polypeptide(L)'
;MRATGFAVAEIDRPDRLKDQLDDSPKGEPAVHQPGAQPGPELKFEHLLRGTRLEVWDDLTKSWHSLHERSVVASFGKNEIFKSNDDIGHLQNPPLSQVPGDPANNPFYVHEVLAGWDGWSLSAPRPGKLVIHNPSDHAEPGRERITDEQETTVNPGLGVRSSAKHGSLPALRYGCRYSFRIAGVDLAGNSVPMNRDLPPEVSEAQILAAKGHLDSVRTKMLARDNASVTADLRSRDKLRAPTLGTGGGVRAEAERAMASVMQSAASVRVRPELDTSEEDLAKLIADADAATVTVPKPFLRWDPITAPTFVPRVAYVPGESLQRMVIRTGLTSAPGVTERHIVPPKGSELEAEQDGRLDQLMREGKVARAYAIALKERGSLFHKEVQDIDNPKRRVIQPGIKLLSMPNVTEPKTLEQIQDPEVQPAAGQYIVHDVDNLLVPYLPDPMADGVALVFYDAGADHKFTNPRVLQSVTLKYAGDWPLLQPLRLVLHSAPRLDAEQDGNVIRVGLPPGEQVAVKVSSTLNDAHLKKMGLWVTSPINDPNVPDADRQVLAAAARDGWLWWLTPDEDLRLVHATARPAIPPKISRLVAEPRSANVVAANLDGVLDVHGASTDKVELRAEWTEPVDDPTAPEPSSRTTREVVVKHNIEENERFSLLTFNPNSAKHVGTRDAEVPLRRAVHTLPDTKARKVTYQLHGSSRYREFFLPDELPKTDDTASLGNPVEVNIPSSAVPAPPVVYDVIPMFLWDQTTEPEHPFAIRRSRRSGVRIWLDRPWFSSGDGEMLAVIATGDPELAKDKTDTVSLWARDPILVSSKIANSYEVPVLTAWQQRAVQLSLKPESLPGRPELHVIKPGSPTAGDKVINAYAYTPEFDPGRKRWYVDAVFESAGASWPFLRLAVARYQPNSIAGMEFSQVVATDFVQLPPERIGTLSRPDKDHVRVSITGVSSATNAPGLTLPASRPDKPEQLAPLLIKSHRVVATLQTRGKTSGSDLEWKSGTEVPCALAGVDATTYKATWTAELALEPAEQLLTPGDSDDLRVQIEEYEILSADETPGTPGLTPTERLVYADHFYL
;
A
#
# COMPACT_ATOMS: atom_id res chain seq x y z
N MET A 1 -20.28 -5.39 -14.72
CA MET A 1 -21.51 -5.76 -15.42
C MET A 1 -22.04 -7.05 -14.80
N ARG A 2 -23.30 -7.08 -14.34
CA ARG A 2 -23.85 -8.24 -13.63
C ARG A 2 -24.01 -9.46 -14.54
N ALA A 3 -23.55 -10.60 -14.04
CA ALA A 3 -23.72 -11.90 -14.68
C ALA A 3 -25.12 -12.44 -14.37
N THR A 4 -26.04 -12.31 -15.33
CA THR A 4 -27.45 -12.71 -15.15
C THR A 4 -27.75 -14.11 -15.68
N GLY A 5 -26.97 -14.62 -16.64
CA GLY A 5 -27.21 -15.92 -17.26
C GLY A 5 -26.53 -16.07 -18.62
N PHE A 6 -27.11 -16.93 -19.46
CA PHE A 6 -26.68 -17.19 -20.84
C PHE A 6 -27.74 -16.70 -21.84
N ALA A 7 -27.32 -16.37 -23.06
CA ALA A 7 -28.23 -16.06 -24.16
C ALA A 7 -27.87 -16.87 -25.41
N VAL A 8 -28.89 -17.37 -26.10
CA VAL A 8 -28.79 -18.00 -27.41
C VAL A 8 -29.32 -16.99 -28.43
N ALA A 9 -28.47 -16.59 -29.37
CA ALA A 9 -28.79 -15.65 -30.42
C ALA A 9 -28.55 -16.27 -31.79
N GLU A 10 -29.50 -16.04 -32.68
CA GLU A 10 -29.46 -16.37 -34.10
C GLU A 10 -28.89 -15.16 -34.86
N ILE A 11 -27.61 -15.25 -35.23
CA ILE A 11 -26.87 -14.19 -35.94
C ILE A 11 -27.34 -14.11 -37.40
N ASP A 12 -27.36 -12.90 -37.96
CA ASP A 12 -27.79 -12.57 -39.33
C ASP A 12 -29.27 -12.95 -39.59
N ARG A 13 -30.08 -13.08 -38.52
CA ARG A 13 -31.52 -13.36 -38.61
C ARG A 13 -32.30 -12.29 -39.39
N PRO A 14 -32.04 -10.97 -39.25
CA PRO A 14 -32.79 -9.96 -39.98
C PRO A 14 -32.61 -10.08 -41.50
N ASP A 15 -31.36 -10.30 -41.94
CA ASP A 15 -31.04 -10.43 -43.37
C ASP A 15 -31.56 -11.74 -43.95
N ARG A 16 -31.37 -12.88 -43.28
CA ARG A 16 -31.93 -14.17 -43.74
C ARG A 16 -33.46 -14.18 -43.78
N LEU A 17 -34.13 -13.52 -42.83
CA LEU A 17 -35.59 -13.39 -42.83
C LEU A 17 -36.06 -12.44 -43.94
N LYS A 18 -35.27 -11.41 -44.27
CA LYS A 18 -35.53 -10.54 -45.41
C LYS A 18 -35.37 -11.29 -46.74
N ASP A 19 -34.29 -12.06 -46.92
CA ASP A 19 -34.09 -12.89 -48.11
C ASP A 19 -35.25 -13.88 -48.29
N GLN A 20 -35.70 -14.53 -47.20
CA GLN A 20 -36.89 -15.40 -47.20
C GLN A 20 -38.21 -14.67 -47.54
N LEU A 21 -38.32 -13.37 -47.27
CA LEU A 21 -39.47 -12.54 -47.63
C LEU A 21 -39.42 -12.06 -49.09
N ASP A 22 -38.23 -11.69 -49.58
CA ASP A 22 -38.00 -11.24 -50.96
C ASP A 22 -38.11 -12.42 -51.96
N ASP A 23 -37.67 -13.63 -51.58
CA ASP A 23 -37.86 -14.88 -52.34
C ASP A 23 -39.31 -15.44 -52.23
N SER A 24 -40.16 -14.89 -51.37
CA SER A 24 -41.48 -15.45 -51.09
C SER A 24 -42.45 -15.27 -52.28
N PRO A 25 -43.05 -16.35 -52.83
CA PRO A 25 -43.94 -16.24 -53.98
C PRO A 25 -45.21 -15.46 -53.63
N LYS A 26 -45.57 -14.49 -54.49
CA LYS A 26 -46.64 -13.50 -54.24
C LYS A 26 -48.07 -14.07 -54.33
N GLY A 27 -48.43 -14.90 -53.36
CA GLY A 27 -49.80 -14.97 -52.84
C GLY A 27 -50.85 -15.73 -53.65
N GLU A 28 -50.49 -16.54 -54.66
CA GLU A 28 -51.44 -17.52 -55.24
C GLU A 28 -51.32 -18.88 -54.53
N PRO A 29 -52.38 -19.39 -53.90
CA PRO A 29 -52.36 -20.70 -53.25
C PRO A 29 -52.38 -21.82 -54.31
N ALA A 30 -51.48 -22.80 -54.17
CA ALA A 30 -51.36 -23.96 -55.06
C ALA A 30 -52.51 -24.97 -54.90
N VAL A 31 -53.75 -24.54 -55.15
CA VAL A 31 -54.95 -25.40 -55.15
C VAL A 31 -54.98 -26.21 -56.45
N HIS A 32 -55.12 -27.53 -56.32
CA HIS A 32 -54.96 -28.53 -57.38
C HIS A 32 -55.61 -28.16 -58.74
N GLN A 33 -54.77 -27.73 -59.70
CA GLN A 33 -55.08 -27.89 -61.13
C GLN A 33 -54.42 -29.18 -61.65
N PRO A 34 -55.12 -30.02 -62.46
CA PRO A 34 -54.51 -31.20 -63.06
C PRO A 34 -53.39 -30.78 -64.04
N GLY A 35 -52.14 -31.10 -63.69
CA GLY A 35 -50.95 -30.70 -64.45
C GLY A 35 -50.17 -29.51 -63.87
N ALA A 36 -50.54 -28.99 -62.69
CA ALA A 36 -49.71 -28.04 -61.96
C ALA A 36 -48.31 -28.62 -61.63
N GLN A 37 -47.31 -27.74 -61.54
CA GLN A 37 -45.97 -28.10 -61.06
C GLN A 37 -46.01 -28.59 -59.60
N PRO A 38 -44.99 -29.35 -59.12
CA PRO A 38 -44.85 -29.67 -57.71
C PRO A 38 -44.90 -28.41 -56.85
N GLY A 39 -45.49 -28.53 -55.65
CA GLY A 39 -45.57 -27.42 -54.70
C GLY A 39 -44.20 -26.92 -54.23
N PRO A 40 -44.14 -25.73 -53.60
CA PRO A 40 -42.89 -25.12 -53.16
C PRO A 40 -42.10 -26.06 -52.23
N GLU A 41 -40.78 -26.07 -52.39
CA GLU A 41 -39.89 -26.93 -51.60
C GLU A 41 -39.94 -26.56 -50.12
N LEU A 42 -40.48 -27.47 -49.29
CA LEU A 42 -40.61 -27.25 -47.86
C LEU A 42 -39.32 -27.66 -47.14
N LYS A 43 -38.46 -26.67 -46.89
CA LYS A 43 -37.33 -26.76 -45.97
C LYS A 43 -37.82 -27.07 -44.55
N PHE A 44 -36.95 -27.65 -43.72
CA PHE A 44 -37.24 -27.99 -42.31
C PHE A 44 -37.86 -26.81 -41.53
N GLU A 45 -37.32 -25.60 -41.72
CA GLU A 45 -37.81 -24.36 -41.12
C GLU A 45 -39.29 -24.03 -41.44
N HIS A 46 -39.80 -24.43 -42.61
CA HIS A 46 -41.20 -24.24 -43.00
C HIS A 46 -42.17 -25.17 -42.25
N LEU A 47 -41.64 -26.18 -41.53
CA LEU A 47 -42.41 -27.17 -40.76
C LEU A 47 -42.31 -26.93 -39.24
N LEU A 48 -41.56 -25.91 -38.81
CA LEU A 48 -41.36 -25.59 -37.39
C LEU A 48 -42.47 -24.69 -36.84
N ARG A 49 -42.98 -25.07 -35.68
CA ARG A 49 -43.83 -24.26 -34.79
C ARG A 49 -43.01 -23.44 -33.79
N GLY A 50 -41.79 -23.87 -33.52
CA GLY A 50 -40.94 -23.32 -32.47
C GLY A 50 -39.74 -24.21 -32.16
N THR A 51 -39.13 -23.97 -31.01
CA THR A 51 -37.92 -24.66 -30.55
C THR A 51 -38.00 -25.05 -29.07
N ARG A 52 -37.25 -26.09 -28.70
CA ARG A 52 -36.98 -26.50 -27.31
C ARG A 52 -35.48 -26.42 -27.07
N LEU A 53 -35.07 -25.80 -25.97
CA LEU A 53 -33.69 -25.76 -25.50
C LEU A 53 -33.52 -26.70 -24.31
N GLU A 54 -32.40 -27.41 -24.31
CA GLU A 54 -31.94 -28.19 -23.16
C GLU A 54 -30.55 -27.71 -22.75
N VAL A 55 -30.25 -27.80 -21.46
CA VAL A 55 -28.97 -27.42 -20.88
C VAL A 55 -28.36 -28.62 -20.15
N TRP A 56 -27.05 -28.80 -20.29
CA TRP A 56 -26.25 -29.72 -19.49
C TRP A 56 -25.38 -28.91 -18.54
N ASP A 57 -25.12 -29.44 -17.35
CA ASP A 57 -24.22 -28.84 -16.36
C ASP A 57 -23.23 -29.85 -15.76
N ASP A 58 -22.08 -29.35 -15.33
CA ASP A 58 -20.95 -30.17 -14.84
C ASP A 58 -21.17 -30.74 -13.42
N LEU A 59 -22.20 -30.30 -12.68
CA LEU A 59 -22.52 -30.76 -11.33
C LEU A 59 -23.46 -31.97 -11.37
N THR A 60 -24.49 -31.95 -12.21
CA THR A 60 -25.41 -33.09 -12.42
C THR A 60 -24.88 -34.08 -13.45
N LYS A 61 -24.12 -33.58 -14.42
CA LYS A 61 -23.63 -34.29 -15.62
C LYS A 61 -24.71 -34.89 -16.52
N SER A 62 -25.97 -34.45 -16.35
CA SER A 62 -27.11 -34.84 -17.18
C SER A 62 -27.61 -33.65 -17.99
N TRP A 63 -28.37 -33.92 -19.04
CA TRP A 63 -29.17 -32.90 -19.73
C TRP A 63 -30.46 -32.61 -18.96
N HIS A 64 -30.93 -31.37 -19.08
CA HIS A 64 -32.10 -30.83 -18.40
C HIS A 64 -32.94 -30.01 -19.39
N SER A 65 -34.22 -30.38 -19.53
CA SER A 65 -35.13 -29.65 -20.42
C SER A 65 -35.63 -28.37 -19.77
N LEU A 66 -35.37 -27.22 -20.39
CA LEU A 66 -35.85 -25.92 -19.90
C LEU A 66 -37.37 -25.73 -20.06
N HIS A 67 -38.03 -26.70 -20.71
CA HIS A 67 -39.43 -26.65 -21.13
C HIS A 67 -40.37 -27.58 -20.35
N GLU A 68 -39.83 -28.48 -19.53
CA GLU A 68 -40.61 -29.38 -18.66
C GLU A 68 -41.42 -28.61 -17.62
N ARG A 69 -42.75 -28.73 -17.70
CA ARG A 69 -43.71 -27.98 -16.87
C ARG A 69 -44.88 -28.86 -16.43
N SER A 70 -45.52 -28.46 -15.33
CA SER A 70 -46.83 -28.98 -14.93
C SER A 70 -47.90 -27.96 -15.30
N VAL A 71 -49.01 -28.40 -15.89
CA VAL A 71 -50.05 -27.53 -16.46
C VAL A 71 -51.40 -27.77 -15.78
N VAL A 72 -52.08 -26.66 -15.45
CA VAL A 72 -53.49 -26.62 -15.06
C VAL A 72 -54.24 -25.87 -16.16
N ALA A 73 -55.28 -26.49 -16.71
CA ALA A 73 -56.12 -25.92 -17.76
C ALA A 73 -57.56 -25.85 -17.28
N SER A 74 -58.24 -24.73 -17.51
CA SER A 74 -59.63 -24.48 -17.09
C SER A 74 -60.46 -23.81 -18.20
N PHE A 75 -61.78 -23.97 -18.14
CA PHE A 75 -62.71 -23.25 -18.99
C PHE A 75 -63.73 -22.52 -18.12
N GLY A 76 -63.69 -21.18 -18.15
CA GLY A 76 -64.35 -20.35 -17.14
C GLY A 76 -63.86 -20.71 -15.72
N LYS A 77 -64.76 -21.24 -14.87
CA LYS A 77 -64.44 -21.67 -13.50
C LYS A 77 -64.18 -23.18 -13.34
N ASN A 78 -64.29 -23.97 -14.41
CA ASN A 78 -64.14 -25.42 -14.33
C ASN A 78 -62.71 -25.83 -14.72
N GLU A 79 -61.96 -26.49 -13.84
CA GLU A 79 -60.70 -27.16 -14.20
C GLU A 79 -61.00 -28.34 -15.16
N ILE A 80 -60.33 -28.38 -16.31
CA ILE A 80 -60.36 -29.49 -17.28
C ILE A 80 -59.24 -30.49 -16.95
N PHE A 81 -58.04 -29.98 -16.69
CA PHE A 81 -56.85 -30.75 -16.36
C PHE A 81 -56.09 -30.09 -15.21
N LYS A 82 -55.49 -30.89 -14.33
CA LYS A 82 -54.82 -30.41 -13.12
C LYS A 82 -53.46 -31.09 -12.94
N SER A 83 -52.40 -30.29 -13.02
CA SER A 83 -51.01 -30.74 -12.87
C SER A 83 -50.59 -31.89 -13.80
N ASN A 84 -51.09 -31.89 -15.03
CA ASN A 84 -50.54 -32.78 -16.07
C ASN A 84 -49.14 -32.32 -16.45
N ASP A 85 -48.19 -33.25 -16.54
CA ASP A 85 -46.88 -32.99 -17.13
C ASP A 85 -47.03 -32.65 -18.63
N ASP A 86 -46.30 -31.63 -19.07
CA ASP A 86 -46.25 -31.12 -20.44
C ASP A 86 -44.83 -30.58 -20.73
N ILE A 87 -44.47 -30.51 -22.01
CA ILE A 87 -43.19 -29.95 -22.46
C ILE A 87 -43.50 -28.79 -23.41
N GLY A 88 -43.29 -27.56 -22.91
CA GLY A 88 -43.50 -26.35 -23.69
C GLY A 88 -42.53 -26.20 -24.87
N HIS A 89 -42.57 -25.03 -25.51
CA HIS A 89 -41.66 -24.61 -26.57
C HIS A 89 -41.59 -23.08 -26.61
N LEU A 90 -40.48 -22.53 -27.08
CA LEU A 90 -40.46 -21.14 -27.55
C LEU A 90 -41.09 -21.10 -28.93
N GLN A 91 -42.01 -20.16 -29.15
CA GLN A 91 -42.37 -19.76 -30.52
C GLN A 91 -41.30 -18.79 -31.02
N ASN A 92 -40.90 -18.91 -32.29
CA ASN A 92 -39.86 -18.06 -32.86
C ASN A 92 -40.29 -16.58 -32.76
N PRO A 93 -39.43 -15.64 -32.31
CA PRO A 93 -39.86 -14.27 -31.99
C PRO A 93 -40.52 -13.60 -33.21
N PRO A 94 -41.78 -13.12 -33.08
CA PRO A 94 -42.55 -12.60 -34.19
C PRO A 94 -41.99 -11.27 -34.70
N LEU A 95 -42.30 -10.96 -35.96
CA LEU A 95 -42.09 -9.63 -36.52
C LEU A 95 -42.92 -8.61 -35.74
N SER A 96 -42.26 -7.57 -35.22
CA SER A 96 -42.93 -6.45 -34.54
C SER A 96 -42.85 -5.18 -35.39
N GLN A 97 -43.91 -4.38 -35.36
CA GLN A 97 -43.99 -3.06 -35.99
C GLN A 97 -44.11 -1.98 -34.91
N VAL A 98 -43.66 -0.76 -35.21
CA VAL A 98 -43.84 0.39 -34.34
C VAL A 98 -45.28 0.91 -34.49
N PRO A 99 -46.00 1.27 -33.42
CA PRO A 99 -47.26 2.01 -33.56
C PRO A 99 -47.00 3.39 -34.20
N GLY A 100 -47.40 3.61 -35.45
CA GLY A 100 -47.03 4.81 -36.20
C GLY A 100 -47.62 4.90 -37.62
N ASP A 101 -47.05 5.79 -38.43
CA ASP A 101 -47.45 6.05 -39.82
C ASP A 101 -47.25 4.81 -40.72
N PRO A 102 -48.31 4.26 -41.36
CA PRO A 102 -48.20 3.12 -42.26
C PRO A 102 -47.20 3.29 -43.41
N ALA A 103 -46.87 4.53 -43.81
CA ALA A 103 -45.93 4.79 -44.90
C ALA A 103 -44.45 4.60 -44.52
N ASN A 104 -44.12 4.53 -43.22
CA ASN A 104 -42.73 4.56 -42.74
C ASN A 104 -42.52 3.72 -41.47
N ASN A 105 -43.09 2.51 -41.45
CA ASN A 105 -43.14 1.64 -40.27
C ASN A 105 -42.18 0.42 -40.41
N PRO A 106 -40.95 0.48 -39.84
CA PRO A 106 -39.99 -0.60 -39.96
C PRO A 106 -40.37 -1.81 -39.11
N PHE A 107 -40.13 -3.01 -39.64
CA PHE A 107 -40.20 -4.25 -38.88
C PHE A 107 -38.94 -4.44 -38.03
N TYR A 108 -39.13 -4.79 -36.76
CA TYR A 108 -38.05 -5.17 -35.85
C TYR A 108 -38.00 -6.71 -35.71
N VAL A 109 -36.80 -7.25 -35.93
CA VAL A 109 -36.45 -8.68 -35.80
C VAL A 109 -35.45 -8.83 -34.66
N HIS A 110 -35.76 -9.63 -33.65
CA HIS A 110 -34.82 -9.94 -32.58
C HIS A 110 -33.95 -11.14 -32.96
N GLU A 111 -32.63 -10.98 -32.91
CA GLU A 111 -31.65 -12.08 -33.04
C GLU A 111 -31.62 -12.99 -31.80
N VAL A 112 -31.85 -12.44 -30.60
CA VAL A 112 -31.90 -13.26 -29.38
C VAL A 112 -33.13 -14.16 -29.41
N LEU A 113 -32.89 -15.47 -29.50
CA LEU A 113 -33.92 -16.50 -29.48
C LEU A 113 -34.36 -16.80 -28.04
N ALA A 114 -33.41 -16.87 -27.11
CA ALA A 114 -33.65 -17.20 -25.71
C ALA A 114 -32.61 -16.58 -24.78
N GLY A 115 -33.04 -16.16 -23.59
CA GLY A 115 -32.17 -15.87 -22.44
C GLY A 115 -32.50 -16.82 -21.30
N TRP A 116 -31.49 -17.47 -20.71
CA TRP A 116 -31.63 -18.40 -19.59
C TRP A 116 -30.86 -17.89 -18.36
N ASP A 117 -31.60 -17.67 -17.28
CA ASP A 117 -31.19 -17.05 -16.02
C ASP A 117 -31.21 -18.04 -14.84
N GLY A 118 -31.19 -19.34 -15.14
CA GLY A 118 -31.43 -20.42 -14.19
C GLY A 118 -32.88 -20.91 -14.13
N TRP A 119 -33.85 -20.25 -14.78
CA TRP A 119 -35.27 -20.63 -14.72
C TRP A 119 -35.81 -21.37 -15.97
N SER A 120 -37.07 -21.80 -15.94
CA SER A 120 -37.75 -22.43 -17.09
C SER A 120 -38.11 -21.42 -18.18
N LEU A 121 -37.97 -21.85 -19.44
CA LEU A 121 -38.37 -21.13 -20.64
C LEU A 121 -39.83 -21.44 -21.05
N SER A 122 -40.63 -22.11 -20.21
CA SER A 122 -42.05 -22.40 -20.49
C SER A 122 -43.00 -22.35 -19.28
N ALA A 123 -42.48 -21.90 -18.14
CA ALA A 123 -43.26 -21.56 -16.96
C ALA A 123 -42.64 -20.35 -16.24
N PRO A 124 -43.44 -19.38 -15.76
CA PRO A 124 -42.94 -18.19 -15.06
C PRO A 124 -42.24 -18.56 -13.74
N ARG A 125 -41.41 -17.64 -13.23
CA ARG A 125 -40.89 -17.72 -11.85
C ARG A 125 -42.07 -17.60 -10.86
N PRO A 126 -42.08 -18.35 -9.73
CA PRO A 126 -43.12 -18.20 -8.71
C PRO A 126 -43.08 -16.79 -8.10
N GLY A 127 -44.19 -16.06 -8.20
CA GLY A 127 -44.27 -14.68 -7.75
C GLY A 127 -45.62 -14.05 -8.05
N LYS A 128 -45.78 -12.79 -7.62
CA LYS A 128 -46.95 -11.98 -7.95
C LYS A 128 -46.75 -11.29 -9.30
N LEU A 129 -47.82 -11.08 -10.05
CA LEU A 129 -47.81 -10.33 -11.30
C LEU A 129 -47.89 -8.84 -10.99
N VAL A 130 -47.05 -8.05 -11.67
CA VAL A 130 -47.19 -6.59 -11.73
C VAL A 130 -47.98 -6.28 -13.00
N ILE A 131 -49.11 -5.59 -12.88
CA ILE A 131 -49.97 -5.20 -14.00
C ILE A 131 -50.13 -3.69 -14.00
N HIS A 132 -49.83 -3.04 -15.12
CA HIS A 132 -50.05 -1.61 -15.31
C HIS A 132 -51.53 -1.36 -15.60
N ASN A 133 -52.22 -0.59 -14.74
CA ASN A 133 -53.65 -0.32 -14.85
C ASN A 133 -53.97 0.46 -16.15
N PRO A 134 -54.82 -0.08 -17.05
CA PRO A 134 -55.32 0.66 -18.20
C PRO A 134 -56.22 1.85 -17.78
N SER A 135 -56.58 2.69 -18.76
CA SER A 135 -57.23 4.00 -18.55
C SER A 135 -58.67 3.94 -18.03
N ASP A 136 -59.26 2.74 -17.94
CA ASP A 136 -60.59 2.43 -17.41
C ASP A 136 -60.59 1.84 -15.99
N HIS A 137 -59.40 1.60 -15.41
CA HIS A 137 -59.25 1.14 -14.02
C HIS A 137 -59.30 2.31 -13.00
N ALA A 138 -59.53 1.97 -11.73
CA ALA A 138 -59.75 2.96 -10.65
C ALA A 138 -58.53 3.84 -10.31
N GLU A 139 -57.30 3.38 -10.60
CA GLU A 139 -56.08 4.17 -10.56
C GLU A 139 -55.31 3.98 -11.88
N PRO A 140 -55.73 4.68 -12.96
CA PRO A 140 -55.18 4.46 -14.29
C PRO A 140 -53.74 4.97 -14.38
N GLY A 141 -52.85 4.22 -15.05
CA GLY A 141 -51.43 4.55 -15.14
C GLY A 141 -50.57 4.15 -13.93
N ARG A 142 -51.17 3.52 -12.90
CA ARG A 142 -50.46 2.93 -11.75
C ARG A 142 -50.30 1.42 -11.90
N GLU A 143 -49.26 0.87 -11.28
CA GLU A 143 -49.03 -0.58 -11.24
C GLU A 143 -49.74 -1.21 -10.04
N ARG A 144 -50.44 -2.34 -10.28
CA ARG A 144 -51.03 -3.18 -9.23
C ARG A 144 -50.31 -4.53 -9.16
N ILE A 145 -50.09 -5.00 -7.93
CA ILE A 145 -49.49 -6.31 -7.66
C ILE A 145 -50.61 -7.31 -7.35
N THR A 146 -50.69 -8.41 -8.12
CA THR A 146 -51.82 -9.36 -8.08
C THR A 146 -51.37 -10.82 -8.24
N ASP A 147 -52.01 -11.73 -7.51
CA ASP A 147 -51.85 -13.18 -7.66
C ASP A 147 -52.72 -13.75 -8.79
N GLU A 148 -53.69 -12.95 -9.27
CA GLU A 148 -54.61 -13.29 -10.34
C GLU A 148 -54.20 -12.59 -11.63
N GLN A 149 -54.05 -13.38 -12.70
CA GLN A 149 -54.00 -12.86 -14.07
C GLN A 149 -55.31 -12.16 -14.41
N GLU A 150 -55.26 -11.09 -15.21
CA GLU A 150 -56.46 -10.48 -15.78
C GLU A 150 -57.15 -11.45 -16.73
N THR A 151 -58.28 -12.00 -16.28
CA THR A 151 -59.20 -12.72 -17.15
C THR A 151 -59.84 -11.73 -18.10
N THR A 152 -59.45 -11.77 -19.38
CA THR A 152 -60.28 -11.17 -20.44
C THR A 152 -61.69 -11.75 -20.33
N VAL A 153 -62.72 -10.91 -20.48
CA VAL A 153 -64.10 -11.18 -20.02
C VAL A 153 -64.84 -12.26 -20.86
N ASN A 154 -64.12 -12.98 -21.73
CA ASN A 154 -64.65 -14.08 -22.53
C ASN A 154 -64.62 -15.42 -21.76
N PRO A 155 -65.60 -16.33 -21.99
CA PRO A 155 -65.53 -17.71 -21.53
C PRO A 155 -64.50 -18.49 -22.37
N GLY A 156 -63.22 -18.30 -22.05
CA GLY A 156 -62.07 -18.90 -22.73
C GLY A 156 -61.41 -20.06 -21.97
N LEU A 157 -60.44 -20.69 -22.64
CA LEU A 157 -59.50 -21.65 -22.05
C LEU A 157 -58.40 -20.89 -21.29
N GLY A 158 -58.42 -20.95 -19.97
CA GLY A 158 -57.34 -20.47 -19.12
C GLY A 158 -56.27 -21.56 -18.94
N VAL A 159 -54.99 -21.22 -19.13
CA VAL A 159 -53.88 -22.16 -18.95
C VAL A 159 -52.84 -21.54 -18.01
N ARG A 160 -52.50 -22.26 -16.94
CA ARG A 160 -51.44 -21.90 -15.99
C ARG A 160 -50.37 -22.98 -15.99
N SER A 161 -49.11 -22.58 -16.01
CA SER A 161 -47.96 -23.51 -15.92
C SER A 161 -47.06 -23.18 -14.73
N SER A 162 -46.45 -24.22 -14.18
CA SER A 162 -45.31 -24.14 -13.25
C SER A 162 -44.17 -25.00 -13.76
N ALA A 163 -42.92 -24.66 -13.45
CA ALA A 163 -41.78 -25.50 -13.79
C ALA A 163 -41.93 -26.86 -13.07
N LYS A 164 -41.57 -27.96 -13.76
CA LYS A 164 -41.64 -29.29 -13.15
C LYS A 164 -40.58 -29.44 -12.06
N HIS A 165 -40.93 -30.11 -10.97
CA HIS A 165 -40.01 -30.29 -9.85
C HIS A 165 -38.81 -31.17 -10.26
N GLY A 166 -37.59 -30.64 -10.09
CA GLY A 166 -36.35 -31.34 -10.47
C GLY A 166 -36.03 -31.36 -11.97
N SER A 167 -36.74 -30.61 -12.83
CA SER A 167 -36.39 -30.53 -14.25
C SER A 167 -35.22 -29.59 -14.56
N LEU A 168 -35.04 -28.51 -13.79
CA LEU A 168 -34.01 -27.49 -14.02
C LEU A 168 -32.71 -27.75 -13.20
N PRO A 169 -31.52 -27.41 -13.73
CA PRO A 169 -30.28 -27.40 -12.97
C PRO A 169 -30.02 -26.02 -12.34
N ALA A 170 -29.13 -25.97 -11.35
CA ALA A 170 -28.74 -24.73 -10.68
C ALA A 170 -27.72 -23.92 -11.52
N LEU A 171 -27.84 -22.60 -11.56
CA LEU A 171 -26.89 -21.69 -12.21
C LEU A 171 -25.83 -21.22 -11.20
N ARG A 172 -24.56 -21.64 -11.36
CA ARG A 172 -23.51 -21.50 -10.34
C ARG A 172 -22.17 -21.03 -10.91
N TYR A 173 -21.49 -20.14 -10.18
CA TYR A 173 -20.17 -19.61 -10.53
C TYR A 173 -19.10 -20.71 -10.46
N GLY A 174 -18.35 -20.85 -11.55
CA GLY A 174 -17.36 -21.90 -11.78
C GLY A 174 -17.92 -23.17 -12.44
N CYS A 175 -19.25 -23.35 -12.48
CA CYS A 175 -19.85 -24.48 -13.21
C CYS A 175 -19.86 -24.22 -14.72
N ARG A 176 -19.65 -25.28 -15.51
CA ARG A 176 -19.72 -25.24 -16.98
C ARG A 176 -21.10 -25.66 -17.46
N TYR A 177 -21.61 -24.99 -18.51
CA TYR A 177 -22.91 -25.25 -19.11
C TYR A 177 -22.80 -25.44 -20.63
N SER A 178 -23.48 -26.45 -21.15
CA SER A 178 -23.65 -26.70 -22.60
C SER A 178 -25.13 -26.61 -22.95
N PHE A 179 -25.47 -26.11 -24.14
CA PHE A 179 -26.85 -25.98 -24.61
C PHE A 179 -27.02 -26.77 -25.91
N ARG A 180 -28.19 -27.40 -26.07
CA ARG A 180 -28.63 -27.99 -27.34
C ARG A 180 -30.05 -27.56 -27.68
N ILE A 181 -30.38 -27.61 -28.96
CA ILE A 181 -31.66 -27.11 -29.48
C ILE A 181 -32.36 -28.16 -30.35
N ALA A 182 -33.65 -28.35 -30.11
CA ALA A 182 -34.53 -29.19 -30.91
C ALA A 182 -35.59 -28.33 -31.61
N GLY A 183 -35.83 -28.61 -32.90
CA GLY A 183 -37.02 -28.11 -33.60
C GLY A 183 -38.29 -28.77 -33.08
N VAL A 184 -39.38 -28.00 -33.02
CA VAL A 184 -40.72 -28.48 -32.66
C VAL A 184 -41.63 -28.37 -33.87
N ASP A 185 -42.28 -29.47 -34.26
CA ASP A 185 -43.17 -29.53 -35.42
C ASP A 185 -44.52 -28.82 -35.18
N LEU A 186 -45.32 -28.69 -36.24
CA LEU A 186 -46.67 -28.09 -36.17
C LEU A 186 -47.61 -28.78 -35.17
N ALA A 187 -47.44 -30.08 -34.91
CA ALA A 187 -48.22 -30.86 -33.95
C ALA A 187 -47.71 -30.73 -32.49
N GLY A 188 -46.49 -30.25 -32.27
CA GLY A 188 -45.85 -30.09 -30.96
C GLY A 188 -44.83 -31.17 -30.59
N ASN A 189 -44.51 -32.08 -31.52
CA ASN A 189 -43.48 -33.09 -31.33
C ASN A 189 -42.08 -32.49 -31.52
N SER A 190 -41.07 -33.12 -30.94
CA SER A 190 -39.66 -32.88 -31.27
C SER A 190 -38.92 -34.22 -31.28
N VAL A 191 -37.72 -34.26 -31.84
CA VAL A 191 -36.84 -35.44 -31.73
C VAL A 191 -36.61 -35.74 -30.25
N PRO A 192 -36.77 -36.98 -29.77
CA PRO A 192 -36.41 -37.35 -28.40
C PRO A 192 -34.92 -37.15 -28.16
N MET A 193 -34.58 -36.47 -27.06
CA MET A 193 -33.19 -36.21 -26.69
C MET A 193 -32.82 -36.98 -25.41
N ASN A 194 -31.71 -37.72 -25.45
CA ASN A 194 -31.28 -38.57 -24.33
C ASN A 194 -30.83 -37.71 -23.14
N ARG A 195 -31.39 -37.97 -21.96
CA ARG A 195 -31.09 -37.19 -20.75
C ARG A 195 -29.65 -37.43 -20.26
N ASP A 196 -29.24 -38.69 -20.21
CA ASP A 196 -27.93 -39.08 -19.69
C ASP A 196 -26.90 -39.16 -20.83
N LEU A 197 -25.63 -38.92 -20.50
CA LEU A 197 -24.52 -39.05 -21.45
C LEU A 197 -24.25 -40.53 -21.77
N PRO A 198 -23.78 -40.86 -22.99
CA PRO A 198 -23.36 -42.21 -23.31
C PRO A 198 -22.12 -42.60 -22.46
N PRO A 199 -22.02 -43.86 -21.99
CA PRO A 199 -20.91 -44.29 -21.12
C PRO A 199 -19.58 -44.36 -21.86
N GLU A 200 -19.61 -44.65 -23.16
CA GLU A 200 -18.47 -44.73 -24.07
C GLU A 200 -18.83 -44.00 -25.39
N VAL A 201 -17.81 -43.54 -26.12
CA VAL A 201 -17.96 -42.86 -27.42
C VAL A 201 -16.97 -43.43 -28.43
N SER A 202 -17.37 -43.46 -29.70
CA SER A 202 -16.53 -43.99 -30.79
C SER A 202 -15.44 -43.00 -31.22
N GLU A 203 -14.35 -43.50 -31.81
CA GLU A 203 -13.29 -42.67 -32.42
C GLU A 203 -13.85 -41.68 -33.45
N ALA A 204 -14.91 -42.06 -34.17
CA ALA A 204 -15.60 -41.19 -35.13
C ALA A 204 -16.30 -40.00 -34.46
N GLN A 205 -16.92 -40.20 -33.29
CA GLN A 205 -17.54 -39.13 -32.49
C GLN A 205 -16.47 -38.22 -31.89
N ILE A 206 -15.34 -38.77 -31.41
CA ILE A 206 -14.19 -37.99 -30.92
C ILE A 206 -13.61 -37.12 -32.06
N LEU A 207 -13.43 -37.68 -33.26
CA LEU A 207 -12.93 -36.94 -34.42
C LEU A 207 -13.91 -35.84 -34.89
N ALA A 208 -15.22 -36.10 -34.83
CA ALA A 208 -16.24 -35.09 -35.13
C ALA A 208 -16.26 -33.95 -34.09
N ALA A 209 -16.17 -34.29 -32.79
CA ALA A 209 -16.06 -33.32 -31.70
C ALA A 209 -14.80 -32.45 -31.83
N LYS A 210 -13.65 -33.05 -32.15
CA LYS A 210 -12.40 -32.35 -32.47
C LYS A 210 -12.58 -31.37 -33.64
N GLY A 211 -13.13 -31.82 -34.77
CA GLY A 211 -13.36 -30.97 -35.94
C GLY A 211 -14.30 -29.79 -35.66
N HIS A 212 -15.32 -29.98 -34.84
CA HIS A 212 -16.18 -28.90 -34.36
C HIS A 212 -15.40 -27.93 -33.45
N LEU A 213 -14.68 -28.45 -32.46
CA LEU A 213 -13.92 -27.67 -31.49
C LEU A 213 -12.86 -26.78 -32.17
N ASP A 214 -12.13 -27.33 -33.15
CA ASP A 214 -11.15 -26.59 -33.94
C ASP A 214 -11.80 -25.56 -34.89
N SER A 215 -13.01 -25.81 -35.39
CA SER A 215 -13.81 -24.81 -36.11
C SER A 215 -14.21 -23.64 -35.19
N VAL A 216 -14.66 -23.93 -33.96
CA VAL A 216 -15.01 -22.92 -32.95
C VAL A 216 -13.77 -22.13 -32.51
N ARG A 217 -12.64 -22.79 -32.25
CA ARG A 217 -11.34 -22.15 -31.97
C ARG A 217 -10.97 -21.18 -33.10
N THR A 218 -11.02 -21.64 -34.35
CA THR A 218 -10.70 -20.81 -35.54
C THR A 218 -11.59 -19.57 -35.63
N LYS A 219 -12.92 -19.73 -35.46
CA LYS A 219 -13.89 -18.61 -35.48
C LYS A 219 -13.66 -17.61 -34.33
N MET A 220 -13.36 -18.09 -33.13
CA MET A 220 -13.09 -17.23 -31.97
C MET A 220 -11.77 -16.48 -32.10
N LEU A 221 -10.70 -17.16 -32.54
CA LEU A 221 -9.41 -16.55 -32.83
C LEU A 221 -9.52 -15.48 -33.92
N ALA A 222 -10.28 -15.73 -34.99
CA ALA A 222 -10.52 -14.72 -36.03
C ALA A 222 -11.21 -13.47 -35.47
N ARG A 223 -12.21 -13.62 -34.60
CA ARG A 223 -12.89 -12.49 -33.94
C ARG A 223 -11.97 -11.75 -32.96
N ASP A 224 -11.19 -12.47 -32.18
CA ASP A 224 -10.31 -11.85 -31.18
C ASP A 224 -9.11 -11.15 -31.85
N ASN A 225 -8.60 -11.67 -32.97
CA ASN A 225 -7.62 -10.99 -33.83
C ASN A 225 -8.18 -9.74 -34.52
N ALA A 226 -9.49 -9.71 -34.81
CA ALA A 226 -10.19 -8.53 -35.32
C ALA A 226 -10.54 -7.50 -34.22
N SER A 227 -10.18 -7.75 -32.95
CA SER A 227 -10.46 -6.81 -31.86
C SER A 227 -9.51 -5.61 -31.87
N VAL A 228 -10.02 -4.45 -31.42
CA VAL A 228 -9.23 -3.21 -31.25
C VAL A 228 -7.97 -3.45 -30.40
N THR A 229 -8.05 -4.32 -29.39
CA THR A 229 -6.91 -4.59 -28.50
C THR A 229 -5.86 -5.48 -29.16
N ALA A 230 -6.24 -6.41 -30.05
CA ALA A 230 -5.29 -7.18 -30.86
C ALA A 230 -4.63 -6.30 -31.94
N ASP A 231 -5.39 -5.38 -32.55
CA ASP A 231 -4.87 -4.36 -33.46
C ASP A 231 -3.90 -3.39 -32.78
N LEU A 232 -4.19 -2.96 -31.54
CA LEU A 232 -3.27 -2.16 -30.73
C LEU A 232 -2.02 -2.97 -30.31
N ARG A 233 -2.13 -4.29 -30.14
CA ARG A 233 -0.97 -5.17 -29.88
C ARG A 233 -0.09 -5.30 -31.12
N SER A 234 -0.67 -5.59 -32.29
CA SER A 234 0.09 -5.81 -33.54
C SER A 234 0.78 -4.55 -34.07
N ARG A 235 0.27 -3.36 -33.74
CA ARG A 235 0.87 -2.06 -34.07
C ARG A 235 1.89 -1.54 -33.04
N ASP A 236 2.23 -2.34 -32.02
CA ASP A 236 3.07 -1.95 -30.88
C ASP A 236 2.58 -0.63 -30.21
N LYS A 237 1.25 -0.55 -29.96
CA LYS A 237 0.59 0.59 -29.30
C LYS A 237 0.12 0.28 -27.89
N LEU A 238 0.04 -0.98 -27.51
CA LEU A 238 -0.07 -1.38 -26.11
C LEU A 238 1.30 -1.18 -25.43
N ARG A 239 1.51 -0.01 -24.80
CA ARG A 239 2.65 0.17 -23.90
C ARG A 239 2.61 -0.90 -22.80
N ALA A 240 3.67 -1.68 -22.69
CA ALA A 240 3.95 -2.43 -21.46
C ALA A 240 4.01 -1.46 -20.26
N PRO A 241 3.62 -1.90 -19.04
CA PRO A 241 3.80 -1.09 -17.84
C PRO A 241 5.27 -0.72 -17.68
N THR A 242 5.54 0.49 -17.18
CA THR A 242 6.91 0.94 -16.94
C THR A 242 7.53 0.07 -15.85
N LEU A 243 8.42 -0.84 -16.26
CA LEU A 243 9.10 -1.76 -15.37
C LEU A 243 9.94 -1.02 -14.33
N GLY A 244 9.42 -0.95 -13.09
CA GLY A 244 10.26 -0.71 -11.93
C GLY A 244 11.26 -1.85 -11.81
N THR A 245 12.55 -1.54 -11.76
CA THR A 245 13.66 -2.52 -11.73
C THR A 245 13.83 -3.17 -10.35
N GLY A 246 12.73 -3.42 -9.63
CA GLY A 246 12.68 -3.75 -8.20
C GLY A 246 12.54 -5.24 -7.88
N GLY A 247 12.93 -5.59 -6.65
CA GLY A 247 12.48 -6.81 -5.96
C GLY A 247 11.15 -6.62 -5.24
N GLY A 248 10.55 -7.73 -4.79
CA GLY A 248 9.38 -7.81 -3.91
C GLY A 248 8.01 -7.55 -4.55
N VAL A 249 6.96 -7.95 -3.81
CA VAL A 249 5.56 -8.17 -4.27
C VAL A 249 5.07 -7.26 -5.40
N ARG A 250 5.09 -5.93 -5.25
CA ARG A 250 4.60 -5.04 -6.32
C ARG A 250 5.50 -5.04 -7.56
N ALA A 251 6.83 -5.00 -7.40
CA ALA A 251 7.73 -5.07 -8.56
C ALA A 251 7.70 -6.45 -9.22
N GLU A 252 7.44 -7.49 -8.43
CA GLU A 252 7.22 -8.85 -8.93
C GLU A 252 5.92 -8.93 -9.71
N ALA A 253 4.82 -8.36 -9.20
CA ALA A 253 3.57 -8.23 -9.94
C ALA A 253 3.71 -7.36 -11.21
N GLU A 254 4.51 -6.29 -11.20
CA GLU A 254 4.76 -5.45 -12.37
C GLU A 254 5.66 -6.13 -13.40
N ARG A 255 6.67 -6.89 -12.96
CA ARG A 255 7.49 -7.76 -13.82
C ARG A 255 6.68 -8.90 -14.42
N ALA A 256 5.88 -9.58 -13.60
CA ALA A 256 4.97 -10.64 -14.03
C ALA A 256 3.91 -10.11 -15.00
N MET A 257 3.34 -8.92 -14.78
CA MET A 257 2.39 -8.30 -15.71
C MET A 257 3.06 -7.91 -17.03
N ALA A 258 4.30 -7.44 -17.02
CA ALA A 258 5.08 -7.18 -18.24
C ALA A 258 5.43 -8.49 -18.98
N SER A 259 5.81 -9.54 -18.25
CA SER A 259 6.03 -10.90 -18.77
C SER A 259 4.75 -11.44 -19.42
N VAL A 260 3.61 -11.30 -18.77
CA VAL A 260 2.28 -11.61 -19.32
C VAL A 260 2.01 -10.85 -20.62
N MET A 261 2.32 -9.55 -20.70
CA MET A 261 2.14 -8.76 -21.92
C MET A 261 3.10 -9.13 -23.06
N GLN A 262 4.25 -9.75 -22.77
CA GLN A 262 5.24 -10.19 -23.75
C GLN A 262 4.99 -11.64 -24.23
N SER A 263 4.67 -12.54 -23.30
CA SER A 263 4.64 -13.98 -23.52
C SER A 263 3.26 -14.49 -23.94
N ALA A 264 2.16 -13.90 -23.46
CA ALA A 264 0.81 -14.39 -23.74
C ALA A 264 0.44 -14.20 -25.22
N ALA A 265 0.21 -15.30 -25.94
CA ALA A 265 -0.16 -15.24 -27.36
C ALA A 265 -1.49 -14.50 -27.57
N SER A 266 -2.46 -14.70 -26.67
CA SER A 266 -3.77 -14.06 -26.74
C SER A 266 -3.88 -12.78 -25.90
N VAL A 267 -4.83 -11.93 -26.29
CA VAL A 267 -5.34 -10.82 -25.48
C VAL A 267 -6.46 -11.29 -24.52
N ARG A 268 -7.04 -12.47 -24.80
CA ARG A 268 -8.12 -13.08 -24.01
C ARG A 268 -7.99 -14.59 -24.03
N VAL A 269 -7.83 -15.19 -22.86
CA VAL A 269 -7.80 -16.65 -22.71
C VAL A 269 -9.24 -17.17 -22.73
N ARG A 270 -9.43 -18.36 -23.32
CA ARG A 270 -10.74 -18.98 -23.52
C ARG A 270 -10.78 -20.40 -22.96
N PRO A 271 -10.75 -20.58 -21.63
CA PRO A 271 -10.80 -21.91 -21.03
C PRO A 271 -12.11 -22.66 -21.32
N GLU A 272 -13.14 -22.00 -21.88
CA GLU A 272 -14.28 -22.68 -22.49
C GLU A 272 -13.90 -23.61 -23.68
N LEU A 273 -12.76 -23.39 -24.33
CA LEU A 273 -12.28 -24.16 -25.50
C LEU A 273 -11.23 -25.23 -25.14
N ASP A 274 -10.92 -25.40 -23.85
CA ASP A 274 -9.99 -26.41 -23.33
C ASP A 274 -10.72 -27.67 -22.82
N THR A 275 -12.00 -27.82 -23.16
CA THR A 275 -12.78 -29.05 -22.95
C THR A 275 -12.19 -30.20 -23.77
N SER A 276 -12.13 -31.41 -23.19
CA SER A 276 -11.56 -32.58 -23.88
C SER A 276 -12.41 -33.02 -25.07
N GLU A 277 -11.76 -33.62 -26.08
CA GLU A 277 -12.42 -34.13 -27.28
C GLU A 277 -13.42 -35.25 -26.93
N GLU A 278 -13.14 -36.05 -25.90
CA GLU A 278 -14.04 -37.08 -25.39
C GLU A 278 -15.26 -36.52 -24.65
N ASP A 279 -15.10 -35.51 -23.79
CA ASP A 279 -16.23 -34.92 -23.05
C ASP A 279 -17.19 -34.21 -24.01
N LEU A 280 -16.64 -33.51 -25.01
CA LEU A 280 -17.45 -32.92 -26.06
C LEU A 280 -18.12 -33.98 -26.94
N ALA A 281 -17.45 -35.09 -27.26
CA ALA A 281 -18.06 -36.21 -27.97
C ALA A 281 -19.21 -36.86 -27.16
N LYS A 282 -19.09 -36.98 -25.83
CA LYS A 282 -20.17 -37.47 -24.96
C LYS A 282 -21.37 -36.51 -24.94
N LEU A 283 -21.14 -35.20 -24.99
CA LEU A 283 -22.20 -34.18 -25.07
C LEU A 283 -22.93 -34.17 -26.42
N ILE A 284 -22.21 -34.39 -27.51
CA ILE A 284 -22.76 -34.49 -28.87
C ILE A 284 -23.51 -35.83 -29.07
N ALA A 285 -22.90 -36.93 -28.61
CA ALA A 285 -23.38 -38.30 -28.83
C ALA A 285 -23.69 -38.56 -30.33
N ASP A 286 -24.96 -38.75 -30.68
CA ASP A 286 -25.41 -39.02 -32.06
C ASP A 286 -26.03 -37.78 -32.75
N ALA A 287 -25.97 -36.60 -32.11
CA ALA A 287 -26.46 -35.35 -32.69
C ALA A 287 -25.45 -34.74 -33.68
N ASP A 288 -25.90 -33.82 -34.53
CA ASP A 288 -25.00 -32.94 -35.27
C ASP A 288 -24.28 -32.01 -34.27
N ALA A 289 -22.95 -32.01 -34.30
CA ALA A 289 -22.11 -31.15 -33.48
C ALA A 289 -22.47 -29.66 -33.61
N ALA A 290 -23.00 -29.21 -34.75
CA ALA A 290 -23.48 -27.84 -34.92
C ALA A 290 -24.69 -27.47 -34.02
N THR A 291 -25.39 -28.46 -33.46
CA THR A 291 -26.59 -28.26 -32.61
C THR A 291 -26.29 -28.25 -31.11
N VAL A 292 -25.04 -28.49 -30.70
CA VAL A 292 -24.59 -28.57 -29.28
C VAL A 292 -23.46 -27.58 -29.05
N THR A 293 -23.56 -26.72 -28.03
CA THR A 293 -22.49 -25.75 -27.73
C THR A 293 -21.38 -26.36 -26.90
N VAL A 294 -20.11 -26.05 -27.20
CA VAL A 294 -18.99 -26.27 -26.26
C VAL A 294 -19.31 -25.74 -24.84
N PRO A 295 -18.96 -26.48 -23.76
CA PRO A 295 -19.24 -26.06 -22.39
C PRO A 295 -18.61 -24.72 -22.00
N LYS A 296 -19.43 -23.78 -21.50
CA LYS A 296 -18.99 -22.45 -21.07
C LYS A 296 -19.09 -22.30 -19.56
N PRO A 297 -18.04 -21.83 -18.86
CA PRO A 297 -18.11 -21.55 -17.44
C PRO A 297 -18.97 -20.31 -17.18
N PHE A 298 -19.85 -20.38 -16.19
CA PHE A 298 -20.52 -19.20 -15.65
C PHE A 298 -19.60 -18.52 -14.62
N LEU A 299 -19.34 -17.22 -14.74
CA LEU A 299 -18.28 -16.51 -14.01
C LEU A 299 -18.73 -15.10 -13.58
N ARG A 300 -18.22 -14.61 -12.45
CA ARG A 300 -18.51 -13.27 -11.90
C ARG A 300 -17.73 -12.20 -12.67
N TRP A 301 -18.40 -11.18 -13.17
CA TRP A 301 -17.78 -10.09 -13.95
C TRP A 301 -17.78 -8.73 -13.25
N ASP A 302 -18.34 -8.63 -12.04
CA ASP A 302 -18.22 -7.46 -11.18
C ASP A 302 -17.10 -7.66 -10.13
N PRO A 303 -16.30 -6.64 -9.81
CA PRO A 303 -15.29 -6.70 -8.76
C PRO A 303 -15.92 -6.90 -7.36
N ILE A 304 -15.09 -7.23 -6.38
CA ILE A 304 -15.44 -7.22 -4.96
C ILE A 304 -15.13 -5.81 -4.44
N THR A 305 -16.14 -5.06 -4.01
CA THR A 305 -15.95 -3.66 -3.58
C THR A 305 -15.12 -3.54 -2.31
N ALA A 306 -14.59 -2.35 -2.04
CA ALA A 306 -13.86 -2.05 -0.80
C ALA A 306 -14.71 -2.32 0.46
N PRO A 307 -14.08 -2.63 1.61
CA PRO A 307 -14.76 -2.74 2.89
C PRO A 307 -15.45 -1.43 3.28
N THR A 308 -16.61 -1.50 3.91
CA THR A 308 -17.33 -0.29 4.32
C THR A 308 -16.90 0.14 5.73
N PHE A 309 -16.50 1.40 5.89
CA PHE A 309 -16.27 2.00 7.20
C PHE A 309 -17.59 2.36 7.89
N VAL A 310 -17.65 2.20 9.21
CA VAL A 310 -18.80 2.59 10.04
C VAL A 310 -18.30 3.32 11.30
N PRO A 311 -18.79 4.53 11.61
CA PRO A 311 -18.36 5.24 12.81
C PRO A 311 -18.96 4.61 14.07
N ARG A 312 -18.15 4.49 15.14
CA ARG A 312 -18.60 3.99 16.44
C ARG A 312 -19.21 5.10 17.30
N VAL A 313 -18.67 6.31 17.20
CA VAL A 313 -19.05 7.50 17.99
C VAL A 313 -19.26 8.72 17.09
N ALA A 314 -19.75 9.82 17.66
CA ALA A 314 -19.93 11.09 16.95
C ALA A 314 -18.60 11.66 16.45
N TYR A 315 -18.60 12.26 15.25
CA TYR A 315 -17.42 12.93 14.70
C TYR A 315 -17.03 14.16 15.52
N VAL A 316 -15.74 14.30 15.82
CA VAL A 316 -15.14 15.53 16.39
C VAL A 316 -14.80 16.55 15.30
N PRO A 317 -14.49 17.82 15.63
CA PRO A 317 -14.13 18.81 14.61
C PRO A 317 -12.95 18.36 13.73
N GLY A 318 -13.11 18.51 12.42
CA GLY A 318 -12.14 18.08 11.40
C GLY A 318 -12.14 16.58 11.06
N GLU A 319 -12.94 15.76 11.75
CA GLU A 319 -13.08 14.31 11.51
C GLU A 319 -14.11 13.99 10.41
N SER A 320 -13.97 12.84 9.74
CA SER A 320 -14.97 12.31 8.79
C SER A 320 -14.94 10.78 8.74
N LEU A 321 -15.71 10.15 7.83
CA LEU A 321 -15.71 8.69 7.69
C LEU A 321 -14.31 8.15 7.33
N GLN A 322 -13.71 8.73 6.29
CA GLN A 322 -12.38 8.41 5.74
C GLN A 322 -11.23 9.22 6.38
N ARG A 323 -11.50 10.02 7.41
CA ARG A 323 -10.48 10.76 8.17
C ARG A 323 -10.68 10.57 9.67
N MET A 324 -9.86 9.71 10.26
CA MET A 324 -9.83 9.46 11.70
C MET A 324 -8.92 10.48 12.38
N VAL A 325 -9.44 11.19 13.37
CA VAL A 325 -8.74 12.28 14.09
C VAL A 325 -8.59 11.97 15.57
N ILE A 326 -7.35 11.89 16.04
CA ILE A 326 -6.97 12.05 17.44
C ILE A 326 -6.90 13.56 17.75
N ARG A 327 -7.37 13.98 18.93
CA ARG A 327 -7.18 15.35 19.44
C ARG A 327 -6.48 15.32 20.81
N THR A 328 -5.37 16.04 20.97
CA THR A 328 -4.63 16.11 22.25
C THR A 328 -4.22 17.54 22.65
N GLY A 329 -3.82 17.70 23.92
CA GLY A 329 -3.54 18.99 24.55
C GLY A 329 -4.71 19.60 25.32
N LEU A 330 -5.86 18.91 25.31
CA LEU A 330 -7.08 19.24 26.07
C LEU A 330 -7.08 18.60 27.47
N THR A 331 -7.90 19.12 28.38
CA THR A 331 -7.91 18.74 29.80
C THR A 331 -8.74 17.49 30.15
N SER A 332 -9.50 16.91 29.22
CA SER A 332 -10.62 16.00 29.59
C SER A 332 -10.89 14.81 28.67
N ALA A 333 -10.00 14.43 27.73
CA ALA A 333 -10.16 13.21 26.94
C ALA A 333 -8.82 12.56 26.55
N PRO A 334 -8.68 11.21 26.64
CA PRO A 334 -7.62 10.51 25.94
C PRO A 334 -7.91 10.55 24.43
N GLY A 335 -6.89 10.88 23.63
CA GLY A 335 -7.02 10.99 22.19
C GLY A 335 -7.14 9.62 21.52
N VAL A 336 -8.38 9.16 21.31
CA VAL A 336 -8.74 7.90 20.65
C VAL A 336 -9.94 8.13 19.72
N THR A 337 -9.94 7.48 18.55
CA THR A 337 -11.11 7.40 17.66
C THR A 337 -11.22 6.00 17.04
N GLU A 338 -12.46 5.57 16.77
CA GLU A 338 -12.79 4.20 16.40
C GLU A 338 -13.68 4.12 15.14
N ARG A 339 -13.42 3.11 14.30
CA ARG A 339 -14.27 2.71 13.17
C ARG A 339 -14.44 1.19 13.17
N HIS A 340 -15.62 0.71 12.84
CA HIS A 340 -15.77 -0.66 12.35
C HIS A 340 -15.44 -0.69 10.85
N ILE A 341 -14.80 -1.77 10.41
CA ILE A 341 -14.57 -2.10 9.01
C ILE A 341 -15.39 -3.36 8.74
N VAL A 342 -16.50 -3.21 8.02
CA VAL A 342 -17.43 -4.31 7.72
C VAL A 342 -17.20 -4.85 6.31
N PRO A 343 -17.41 -6.16 6.06
CA PRO A 343 -17.33 -6.73 4.72
C PRO A 343 -18.30 -6.04 3.75
N PRO A 344 -17.96 -5.94 2.45
CA PRO A 344 -18.84 -5.33 1.45
C PRO A 344 -20.19 -6.07 1.38
N LYS A 345 -21.24 -5.33 1.02
CA LYS A 345 -22.60 -5.90 0.87
C LYS A 345 -22.73 -6.63 -0.48
N GLY A 346 -23.15 -7.90 -0.41
CA GLY A 346 -23.56 -8.69 -1.57
C GLY A 346 -25.09 -8.77 -1.72
N SER A 347 -25.52 -9.36 -2.83
CA SER A 347 -26.91 -9.72 -3.11
C SER A 347 -27.21 -11.20 -2.80
N GLU A 348 -28.50 -11.51 -2.68
CA GLU A 348 -29.02 -12.87 -2.54
C GLU A 348 -28.66 -13.72 -3.77
N LEU A 349 -28.81 -13.13 -4.96
CA LEU A 349 -28.44 -13.77 -6.23
C LEU A 349 -26.96 -14.13 -6.31
N GLU A 350 -26.05 -13.25 -5.86
CA GLU A 350 -24.61 -13.56 -5.83
C GLU A 350 -24.29 -14.70 -4.86
N ALA A 351 -25.00 -14.80 -3.73
CA ALA A 351 -24.86 -15.90 -2.78
C ALA A 351 -25.46 -17.22 -3.29
N GLU A 352 -26.58 -17.16 -4.01
CA GLU A 352 -27.16 -18.31 -4.70
C GLU A 352 -26.21 -18.82 -5.79
N GLN A 353 -25.72 -17.91 -6.65
CA GLN A 353 -24.76 -18.23 -7.72
C GLN A 353 -23.41 -18.71 -7.18
N ASP A 354 -22.92 -18.22 -6.04
CA ASP A 354 -21.70 -18.76 -5.41
C ASP A 354 -21.88 -20.19 -4.86
N GLY A 355 -23.13 -20.60 -4.60
CA GLY A 355 -23.54 -21.91 -4.09
C GLY A 355 -23.81 -21.96 -2.58
N ARG A 356 -23.83 -20.80 -1.90
CA ARG A 356 -23.86 -20.69 -0.43
C ARG A 356 -25.15 -21.25 0.21
N LEU A 357 -26.25 -21.33 -0.54
CA LEU A 357 -27.53 -21.85 -0.07
C LEU A 357 -27.74 -23.35 -0.39
N ASP A 358 -26.90 -23.96 -1.23
CA ASP A 358 -27.15 -25.26 -1.87
C ASP A 358 -27.15 -26.44 -0.89
N GLN A 359 -26.38 -26.36 0.19
CA GLN A 359 -26.44 -27.37 1.25
C GLN A 359 -27.77 -27.30 2.01
N LEU A 360 -28.22 -26.10 2.37
CA LEU A 360 -29.48 -25.91 3.10
C LEU A 360 -30.69 -26.35 2.26
N MET A 361 -30.67 -26.09 0.95
CA MET A 361 -31.71 -26.57 0.03
C MET A 361 -31.73 -28.10 -0.07
N ARG A 362 -30.56 -28.74 -0.25
CA ARG A 362 -30.45 -30.22 -0.30
C ARG A 362 -30.85 -30.91 1.01
N GLU A 363 -30.58 -30.28 2.15
CA GLU A 363 -31.00 -30.76 3.47
C GLU A 363 -32.48 -30.43 3.81
N GLY A 364 -33.25 -29.84 2.89
CA GLY A 364 -34.64 -29.46 3.11
C GLY A 364 -34.85 -28.28 4.08
N LYS A 365 -33.76 -27.61 4.50
CA LYS A 365 -33.76 -26.49 5.45
C LYS A 365 -34.16 -25.16 4.79
N VAL A 366 -35.16 -25.20 3.90
CA VAL A 366 -35.61 -24.08 3.06
C VAL A 366 -35.98 -22.84 3.89
N ALA A 367 -36.59 -23.02 5.07
CA ALA A 367 -36.91 -21.90 5.96
C ALA A 367 -35.66 -21.14 6.46
N ARG A 368 -34.52 -21.83 6.65
CA ARG A 368 -33.23 -21.23 7.02
C ARG A 368 -32.56 -20.55 5.83
N ALA A 369 -32.58 -21.20 4.66
CA ALA A 369 -32.09 -20.58 3.43
C ALA A 369 -32.84 -19.27 3.12
N TYR A 370 -34.17 -19.27 3.26
CA TYR A 370 -35.00 -18.07 3.10
C TYR A 370 -34.74 -17.00 4.17
N ALA A 371 -34.47 -17.40 5.41
CA ALA A 371 -34.08 -16.47 6.47
C ALA A 371 -32.73 -15.78 6.19
N ILE A 372 -31.75 -16.52 5.67
CA ILE A 372 -30.47 -15.96 5.20
C ILE A 372 -30.69 -15.04 3.99
N ALA A 373 -31.47 -15.46 2.99
CA ALA A 373 -31.81 -14.67 1.82
C ALA A 373 -32.46 -13.31 2.19
N LEU A 374 -33.41 -13.31 3.13
CA LEU A 374 -34.05 -12.09 3.64
C LEU A 374 -33.06 -11.08 4.25
N LYS A 375 -31.86 -11.50 4.67
CA LYS A 375 -30.80 -10.62 5.18
C LYS A 375 -30.26 -9.67 4.11
N GLU A 376 -30.43 -9.94 2.81
CA GLU A 376 -30.10 -8.99 1.73
C GLU A 376 -30.78 -7.63 1.94
N ARG A 377 -32.02 -7.62 2.45
CA ARG A 377 -32.80 -6.40 2.73
C ARG A 377 -32.23 -5.55 3.87
N GLY A 378 -31.22 -6.04 4.59
CA GLY A 378 -30.54 -5.31 5.65
C GLY A 378 -29.80 -4.07 5.14
N SER A 379 -29.65 -3.11 6.04
CA SER A 379 -28.84 -1.89 5.88
C SER A 379 -28.20 -1.55 7.22
N LEU A 380 -27.07 -0.85 7.21
CA LEU A 380 -26.46 -0.24 8.40
C LEU A 380 -27.38 0.81 9.06
N PHE A 381 -28.50 1.15 8.41
CA PHE A 381 -29.49 2.09 8.93
C PHE A 381 -30.61 1.41 9.74
N HIS A 382 -30.74 0.08 9.67
CA HIS A 382 -31.85 -0.62 10.30
C HIS A 382 -31.57 -0.96 11.77
N LYS A 383 -32.56 -0.71 12.64
CA LYS A 383 -32.59 -1.11 14.06
C LYS A 383 -32.74 -2.61 14.27
N GLU A 384 -33.06 -3.36 13.22
CA GLU A 384 -33.35 -4.77 13.27
C GLU A 384 -32.60 -5.52 12.16
N VAL A 385 -31.88 -6.57 12.56
CA VAL A 385 -31.19 -7.51 11.66
C VAL A 385 -32.06 -8.75 11.48
N GLN A 386 -32.07 -9.33 10.28
CA GLN A 386 -32.77 -10.59 10.03
C GLN A 386 -32.16 -11.74 10.85
N ASP A 387 -33.00 -12.47 11.60
CA ASP A 387 -32.59 -13.71 12.26
C ASP A 387 -32.36 -14.79 11.19
N ILE A 388 -31.16 -15.37 11.13
CA ILE A 388 -30.79 -16.34 10.08
C ILE A 388 -31.41 -17.73 10.29
N ASP A 389 -31.93 -18.03 11.48
CA ASP A 389 -32.54 -19.31 11.80
C ASP A 389 -34.08 -19.27 11.76
N ASN A 390 -34.68 -18.07 11.67
CA ASN A 390 -36.13 -17.90 11.63
C ASN A 390 -36.57 -16.71 10.74
N PRO A 391 -37.19 -16.95 9.57
CA PRO A 391 -37.56 -15.90 8.61
C PRO A 391 -38.71 -14.99 9.07
N LYS A 392 -39.32 -15.26 10.24
CA LYS A 392 -40.35 -14.42 10.87
C LYS A 392 -39.82 -13.63 12.07
N ARG A 393 -38.55 -13.81 12.44
CA ARG A 393 -37.92 -13.15 13.58
C ARG A 393 -36.84 -12.18 13.09
N ARG A 394 -36.57 -11.18 13.91
CA ARG A 394 -35.45 -10.26 13.78
C ARG A 394 -34.75 -10.12 15.13
N VAL A 395 -33.51 -9.67 15.09
CA VAL A 395 -32.66 -9.39 16.25
C VAL A 395 -32.42 -7.88 16.29
N ILE A 396 -32.55 -7.26 17.46
CA ILE A 396 -32.30 -5.82 17.61
C ILE A 396 -30.81 -5.54 17.39
N GLN A 397 -30.49 -4.54 16.58
CA GLN A 397 -29.15 -4.02 16.38
C GLN A 397 -28.75 -3.14 17.58
N PRO A 398 -27.80 -3.55 18.44
CA PRO A 398 -27.36 -2.73 19.56
C PRO A 398 -26.60 -1.48 19.11
N GLY A 399 -26.64 -0.43 19.94
CA GLY A 399 -25.82 0.79 19.82
C GLY A 399 -26.11 1.72 18.63
N ILE A 400 -27.04 1.39 17.73
CA ILE A 400 -27.37 2.22 16.57
C ILE A 400 -28.00 3.57 16.96
N LYS A 401 -27.43 4.68 16.47
CA LYS A 401 -27.92 6.05 16.71
C LYS A 401 -27.81 6.87 15.43
N LEU A 402 -28.87 7.60 15.06
CA LEU A 402 -28.80 8.63 14.00
C LEU A 402 -28.34 9.94 14.63
N LEU A 403 -27.24 10.49 14.13
CA LEU A 403 -26.68 11.77 14.54
C LEU A 403 -26.85 12.81 13.42
N SER A 404 -26.84 14.09 13.79
CA SER A 404 -27.00 15.21 12.87
C SER A 404 -25.90 16.24 13.13
N MET A 405 -25.27 16.74 12.07
CA MET A 405 -24.35 17.87 12.16
C MET A 405 -25.10 19.17 12.53
N PRO A 406 -24.45 20.21 13.09
CA PRO A 406 -25.14 21.38 13.66
C PRO A 406 -26.04 22.18 12.70
N ASN A 407 -25.83 22.04 11.38
CA ASN A 407 -26.49 22.83 10.34
C ASN A 407 -27.50 22.03 9.50
N VAL A 408 -27.99 20.87 9.98
CA VAL A 408 -28.96 20.06 9.23
C VAL A 408 -30.35 20.70 9.23
N THR A 409 -30.82 21.12 8.06
CA THR A 409 -32.23 21.48 7.82
C THR A 409 -33.09 20.22 7.67
N GLU A 410 -34.29 20.21 8.27
CA GLU A 410 -35.26 19.11 8.23
C GLU A 410 -34.68 17.69 8.52
N PRO A 411 -33.99 17.50 9.67
CA PRO A 411 -33.42 16.22 10.06
C PRO A 411 -34.50 15.13 10.14
N LYS A 412 -34.20 13.95 9.58
CA LYS A 412 -35.04 12.75 9.76
C LYS A 412 -34.80 12.15 11.15
N THR A 413 -35.78 11.42 11.67
CA THR A 413 -35.58 10.60 12.87
C THR A 413 -35.06 9.21 12.50
N LEU A 414 -34.47 8.50 13.48
CA LEU A 414 -34.00 7.12 13.27
C LEU A 414 -35.17 6.17 12.92
N GLU A 415 -36.38 6.48 13.34
CA GLU A 415 -37.63 5.77 13.01
C GLU A 415 -38.05 5.98 11.55
N GLN A 416 -37.90 7.20 11.03
CA GLN A 416 -38.27 7.51 9.63
C GLN A 416 -37.36 6.78 8.64
N ILE A 417 -36.05 6.72 8.90
CA ILE A 417 -35.08 6.01 8.04
C ILE A 417 -35.09 4.47 8.23
N GLN A 418 -36.12 3.92 8.87
CA GLN A 418 -36.41 2.47 8.80
C GLN A 418 -37.23 2.12 7.54
N ASP A 419 -37.78 3.12 6.87
CA ASP A 419 -38.33 2.99 5.52
C ASP A 419 -37.16 3.01 4.51
N PRO A 420 -36.97 1.96 3.67
CA PRO A 420 -35.90 1.91 2.68
C PRO A 420 -35.89 3.07 1.67
N GLU A 421 -37.04 3.72 1.42
CA GLU A 421 -37.12 4.87 0.52
C GLU A 421 -36.61 6.18 1.19
N VAL A 422 -36.55 6.22 2.52
CA VAL A 422 -36.20 7.41 3.30
C VAL A 422 -34.72 7.38 3.70
N GLN A 423 -33.88 8.03 2.89
CA GLN A 423 -32.48 8.26 3.22
C GLN A 423 -32.32 9.29 4.37
N PRO A 424 -31.23 9.24 5.16
CA PRO A 424 -30.86 10.32 6.08
C PRO A 424 -30.76 11.68 5.37
N ALA A 425 -31.12 12.77 6.05
CA ALA A 425 -30.95 14.11 5.49
C ALA A 425 -29.46 14.45 5.33
N ALA A 426 -29.11 15.35 4.40
CA ALA A 426 -27.73 15.74 4.15
C ALA A 426 -27.09 16.31 5.43
N GLY A 427 -25.97 15.71 5.87
CA GLY A 427 -25.33 16.03 7.15
C GLY A 427 -25.83 15.22 8.35
N GLN A 428 -26.73 14.25 8.15
CA GLN A 428 -26.99 13.18 9.11
C GLN A 428 -26.14 11.94 8.79
N TYR A 429 -25.78 11.18 9.82
CA TYR A 429 -25.01 9.94 9.70
C TYR A 429 -25.33 9.02 10.88
N ILE A 430 -25.06 7.72 10.73
CA ILE A 430 -25.41 6.71 11.72
C ILE A 430 -24.15 6.15 12.35
N VAL A 431 -24.14 6.08 13.69
CA VAL A 431 -23.09 5.46 14.47
C VAL A 431 -23.57 4.14 15.08
N HIS A 432 -22.64 3.20 15.23
CA HIS A 432 -22.88 1.89 15.87
C HIS A 432 -21.99 1.76 17.11
N ASP A 433 -22.52 2.27 18.22
CA ASP A 433 -21.83 2.41 19.51
C ASP A 433 -21.79 1.07 20.27
N VAL A 434 -20.96 0.15 19.76
CA VAL A 434 -20.72 -1.22 20.24
C VAL A 434 -19.28 -1.64 20.00
N ASP A 435 -18.81 -2.67 20.70
CA ASP A 435 -17.50 -3.30 20.42
C ASP A 435 -17.55 -4.32 19.26
N ASN A 436 -18.67 -5.03 19.13
CA ASN A 436 -18.90 -6.01 18.07
C ASN A 436 -20.18 -5.66 17.30
N LEU A 437 -20.01 -5.13 16.09
CA LEU A 437 -21.10 -4.81 15.17
C LEU A 437 -21.60 -6.10 14.50
N LEU A 438 -22.90 -6.37 14.55
CA LEU A 438 -23.51 -7.39 13.72
C LEU A 438 -23.62 -6.84 12.29
N VAL A 439 -23.11 -7.56 11.28
CA VAL A 439 -23.33 -7.19 9.87
C VAL A 439 -24.84 -7.33 9.58
N PRO A 440 -25.57 -6.25 9.27
CA PRO A 440 -27.03 -6.28 9.20
C PRO A 440 -27.54 -6.84 7.87
N TYR A 441 -26.72 -6.75 6.82
CA TYR A 441 -26.97 -7.22 5.47
C TYR A 441 -26.31 -8.58 5.17
N LEU A 442 -26.53 -9.10 3.97
CA LEU A 442 -25.82 -10.25 3.43
C LEU A 442 -24.42 -9.80 2.95
N PRO A 443 -23.31 -10.27 3.53
CA PRO A 443 -21.97 -9.92 3.06
C PRO A 443 -21.67 -10.59 1.71
N ASP A 444 -20.81 -9.96 0.90
CA ASP A 444 -20.33 -10.53 -0.36
C ASP A 444 -19.74 -11.94 -0.11
N PRO A 445 -20.24 -12.99 -0.80
CA PRO A 445 -19.80 -14.36 -0.56
C PRO A 445 -18.35 -14.63 -0.99
N MET A 446 -17.69 -13.70 -1.71
CA MET A 446 -16.33 -13.87 -2.20
C MET A 446 -15.26 -13.12 -1.40
N ALA A 447 -15.64 -12.21 -0.49
CA ALA A 447 -14.71 -11.46 0.35
C ALA A 447 -14.18 -12.30 1.53
N ASP A 448 -12.86 -12.24 1.77
CA ASP A 448 -12.12 -13.04 2.77
C ASP A 448 -11.57 -12.17 3.91
N GLY A 449 -11.33 -10.87 3.64
CA GLY A 449 -10.68 -9.95 4.57
C GLY A 449 -10.45 -8.54 4.00
N VAL A 450 -9.43 -7.88 4.54
CA VAL A 450 -9.02 -6.49 4.28
C VAL A 450 -7.51 -6.43 4.05
N ALA A 451 -7.06 -5.61 3.11
CA ALA A 451 -5.66 -5.20 2.97
C ALA A 451 -5.51 -3.72 3.34
N LEU A 452 -4.45 -3.37 4.09
CA LEU A 452 -4.06 -2.01 4.46
C LEU A 452 -2.72 -1.69 3.79
N VAL A 453 -2.63 -0.59 3.02
CA VAL A 453 -1.41 -0.22 2.28
C VAL A 453 -0.93 1.18 2.67
N PHE A 454 0.16 1.24 3.42
CA PHE A 454 0.85 2.42 3.93
C PHE A 454 1.78 3.01 2.86
N TYR A 455 1.20 3.69 1.86
CA TYR A 455 1.85 3.80 0.54
C TYR A 455 3.07 4.74 0.43
N ASP A 456 3.44 5.45 1.49
CA ASP A 456 4.57 6.38 1.56
C ASP A 456 5.80 5.82 2.32
N ALA A 457 5.70 4.63 2.94
CA ALA A 457 6.78 4.06 3.76
C ALA A 457 7.97 3.50 2.97
N GLY A 458 9.12 3.32 3.65
CA GLY A 458 10.32 2.67 3.10
C GLY A 458 11.23 3.56 2.23
N ALA A 459 10.99 4.88 2.19
CA ALA A 459 11.59 5.81 1.24
C ALA A 459 13.13 5.96 1.32
N ASP A 460 13.74 5.71 2.49
CA ASP A 460 15.18 5.87 2.71
C ASP A 460 16.02 4.74 2.09
N HIS A 461 15.45 3.54 2.00
CA HIS A 461 16.09 2.39 1.37
C HIS A 461 16.29 2.62 -0.14
N LYS A 462 17.14 1.79 -0.76
CA LYS A 462 17.35 1.82 -2.22
C LYS A 462 16.72 0.60 -2.88
N PHE A 463 15.47 0.34 -2.50
CA PHE A 463 14.57 -0.53 -3.25
C PHE A 463 14.20 0.14 -4.57
N THR A 464 14.20 -0.62 -5.66
CA THR A 464 13.70 -0.16 -6.96
C THR A 464 12.17 -0.31 -7.11
N ASN A 465 11.46 -0.71 -6.04
CA ASN A 465 10.04 -0.39 -5.78
C ASN A 465 9.81 -0.34 -4.26
N PRO A 466 9.45 0.81 -3.66
CA PRO A 466 9.29 0.91 -2.20
C PRO A 466 8.05 0.19 -1.67
N ARG A 467 7.06 -0.12 -2.54
CA ARG A 467 5.74 -0.62 -2.11
C ARG A 467 5.71 -2.01 -1.49
N VAL A 468 6.85 -2.68 -1.44
CA VAL A 468 7.04 -3.98 -0.82
C VAL A 468 6.91 -3.90 0.71
N LEU A 469 7.34 -2.81 1.34
CA LEU A 469 7.25 -2.64 2.80
C LEU A 469 5.93 -1.98 3.26
N GLN A 470 4.87 -2.04 2.45
CA GLN A 470 3.70 -1.17 2.64
C GLN A 470 2.38 -1.89 2.91
N SER A 471 2.21 -3.16 2.56
CA SER A 471 0.93 -3.89 2.75
C SER A 471 0.89 -4.77 3.99
N VAL A 472 -0.25 -4.77 4.67
CA VAL A 472 -0.62 -5.70 5.74
C VAL A 472 -2.00 -6.30 5.44
N THR A 473 -2.17 -7.62 5.55
CA THR A 473 -3.44 -8.31 5.25
C THR A 473 -4.09 -8.90 6.51
N LEU A 474 -5.41 -8.80 6.60
CA LEU A 474 -6.21 -9.05 7.80
C LEU A 474 -7.50 -9.80 7.42
N LYS A 475 -7.73 -11.02 7.93
CA LYS A 475 -8.93 -11.80 7.60
C LYS A 475 -10.13 -11.46 8.48
N TYR A 476 -11.34 -11.57 7.93
CA TYR A 476 -12.55 -11.59 8.77
C TYR A 476 -12.63 -12.91 9.55
N ALA A 477 -13.13 -12.86 10.79
CA ALA A 477 -13.37 -14.05 11.60
C ALA A 477 -14.80 -14.58 11.42
N GLY A 478 -14.99 -15.89 11.61
CA GLY A 478 -16.29 -16.56 11.50
C GLY A 478 -16.70 -16.93 10.07
N ASP A 479 -17.80 -17.67 9.95
CA ASP A 479 -18.32 -18.17 8.67
C ASP A 479 -19.33 -17.22 8.03
N TRP A 480 -19.38 -17.18 6.69
CA TRP A 480 -20.47 -16.55 5.95
C TRP A 480 -21.83 -17.20 6.32
N PRO A 481 -22.92 -16.45 6.60
CA PRO A 481 -23.13 -15.00 6.43
C PRO A 481 -22.97 -14.19 7.73
N LEU A 482 -22.18 -14.69 8.69
CA LEU A 482 -21.93 -14.11 10.03
C LEU A 482 -20.46 -13.69 10.22
N LEU A 483 -19.80 -13.22 9.16
CA LEU A 483 -18.45 -12.64 9.22
C LEU A 483 -18.40 -11.52 10.26
N GLN A 484 -17.44 -11.59 11.19
CA GLN A 484 -17.21 -10.61 12.25
C GLN A 484 -16.45 -9.40 11.68
N PRO A 485 -16.96 -8.16 11.82
CA PRO A 485 -16.25 -6.95 11.43
C PRO A 485 -14.95 -6.74 12.20
N LEU A 486 -13.98 -6.10 11.55
CA LEU A 486 -12.78 -5.60 12.21
C LEU A 486 -13.08 -4.24 12.85
N ARG A 487 -12.35 -3.86 13.89
CA ARG A 487 -12.46 -2.55 14.55
C ARG A 487 -11.11 -1.84 14.58
N LEU A 488 -10.97 -0.78 13.81
CA LEU A 488 -9.79 0.08 13.80
C LEU A 488 -9.89 1.13 14.92
N VAL A 489 -8.86 1.18 15.76
CA VAL A 489 -8.71 2.04 16.93
C VAL A 489 -7.45 2.88 16.76
N LEU A 490 -7.61 4.15 16.37
CA LEU A 490 -6.51 5.10 16.23
C LEU A 490 -6.31 5.84 17.55
N HIS A 491 -5.11 5.80 18.15
CA HIS A 491 -4.82 6.43 19.44
C HIS A 491 -3.51 7.23 19.46
N SER A 492 -3.40 8.14 20.42
CA SER A 492 -2.13 8.79 20.76
C SER A 492 -1.07 7.75 21.18
N ALA A 493 0.13 7.85 20.62
CA ALA A 493 1.31 7.07 21.01
C ALA A 493 2.59 7.94 20.91
N PRO A 494 3.72 7.56 21.53
CA PRO A 494 4.97 8.32 21.41
C PRO A 494 5.75 8.00 20.11
N ARG A 495 5.46 6.86 19.48
CA ARG A 495 6.02 6.38 18.20
C ARG A 495 4.87 5.99 17.26
N LEU A 496 5.17 5.72 16.00
CA LEU A 496 4.20 5.14 15.05
C LEU A 496 4.19 3.62 15.26
N ASP A 497 3.14 3.09 15.87
CA ASP A 497 3.01 1.67 16.20
C ASP A 497 1.62 1.11 15.88
N ALA A 498 1.48 -0.22 15.87
CA ALA A 498 0.21 -0.92 15.68
C ALA A 498 0.25 -2.35 16.25
N GLU A 499 -0.92 -2.87 16.60
CA GLU A 499 -1.12 -4.26 16.99
C GLU A 499 -2.50 -4.78 16.53
N GLN A 500 -2.60 -6.08 16.28
CA GLN A 500 -3.88 -6.78 16.14
C GLN A 500 -4.15 -7.65 17.37
N ASP A 501 -5.33 -7.46 17.98
CA ASP A 501 -5.89 -8.33 19.03
C ASP A 501 -7.28 -8.81 18.58
N GLY A 502 -7.37 -10.07 18.15
CA GLY A 502 -8.60 -10.65 17.60
C GLY A 502 -9.10 -9.87 16.37
N ASN A 503 -10.28 -9.26 16.49
CA ASN A 503 -10.85 -8.38 15.45
C ASN A 503 -10.48 -6.89 15.63
N VAL A 504 -9.74 -6.52 16.66
CA VAL A 504 -9.35 -5.13 16.94
C VAL A 504 -7.97 -4.86 16.34
N ILE A 505 -7.86 -3.78 15.57
CA ILE A 505 -6.61 -3.25 15.01
C ILE A 505 -6.35 -1.93 15.75
N ARG A 506 -5.26 -1.84 16.49
CA ARG A 506 -4.83 -0.59 17.14
C ARG A 506 -3.72 0.03 16.32
N VAL A 507 -3.74 1.36 16.19
CA VAL A 507 -2.67 2.13 15.55
C VAL A 507 -2.37 3.33 16.44
N GLY A 508 -1.14 3.41 16.93
CA GLY A 508 -0.61 4.56 17.64
C GLY A 508 0.03 5.57 16.68
N LEU A 509 -0.29 6.85 16.84
CA LEU A 509 0.22 7.93 16.00
C LEU A 509 0.87 9.03 16.87
N PRO A 510 2.09 9.52 16.53
CA PRO A 510 2.74 10.60 17.29
C PRO A 510 1.99 11.94 17.22
N PRO A 511 2.12 12.83 18.23
CA PRO A 511 1.50 14.15 18.21
C PRO A 511 1.95 14.97 17.00
N GLY A 512 1.00 15.48 16.22
CA GLY A 512 1.28 16.31 15.05
C GLY A 512 1.67 15.53 13.78
N GLU A 513 1.52 14.20 13.76
CA GLU A 513 1.74 13.38 12.56
C GLU A 513 0.45 13.05 11.81
N GLN A 514 0.60 12.62 10.55
CA GLN A 514 -0.49 12.22 9.68
C GLN A 514 -0.10 11.11 8.69
N VAL A 515 -0.62 9.88 8.88
CA VAL A 515 -0.36 8.72 8.01
C VAL A 515 -1.51 8.53 7.01
N ALA A 516 -1.18 8.15 5.77
CA ALA A 516 -2.17 7.75 4.75
C ALA A 516 -2.16 6.23 4.51
N VAL A 517 -3.35 5.65 4.32
CA VAL A 517 -3.55 4.22 4.15
C VAL A 517 -4.57 3.99 3.02
N LYS A 518 -4.28 3.07 2.11
CA LYS A 518 -5.26 2.54 1.15
C LYS A 518 -5.84 1.23 1.64
N VAL A 519 -7.15 1.04 1.47
CA VAL A 519 -7.91 -0.07 2.05
C VAL A 519 -8.74 -0.78 1.00
N SER A 520 -8.48 -2.07 0.75
CA SER A 520 -9.21 -2.90 -0.22
C SER A 520 -9.64 -4.24 0.39
N SER A 521 -10.55 -4.95 -0.27
CA SER A 521 -11.01 -6.29 0.14
C SER A 521 -10.03 -7.36 -0.34
N THR A 522 -9.83 -8.43 0.43
CA THR A 522 -9.08 -9.63 0.00
C THR A 522 -10.00 -10.77 -0.42
N LEU A 523 -9.47 -11.72 -1.19
CA LEU A 523 -10.17 -12.95 -1.60
C LEU A 523 -9.23 -14.17 -1.61
N ASN A 524 -9.80 -15.38 -1.70
CA ASN A 524 -9.03 -16.63 -1.75
C ASN A 524 -9.00 -17.27 -3.16
N ASP A 525 -8.12 -18.27 -3.35
CA ASP A 525 -7.90 -18.97 -4.64
C ASP A 525 -9.14 -19.65 -5.23
N ALA A 526 -10.11 -20.06 -4.41
CA ALA A 526 -11.34 -20.68 -4.89
C ALA A 526 -12.28 -19.63 -5.49
N HIS A 527 -12.37 -18.44 -4.88
CA HIS A 527 -13.11 -17.31 -5.42
C HIS A 527 -12.40 -16.67 -6.62
N LEU A 528 -11.06 -16.59 -6.62
CA LEU A 528 -10.28 -16.06 -7.74
C LEU A 528 -10.55 -16.83 -9.05
N LYS A 529 -10.74 -18.15 -8.96
CA LYS A 529 -11.15 -19.03 -10.09
C LYS A 529 -12.61 -18.87 -10.53
N LYS A 530 -13.44 -18.12 -9.80
CA LYS A 530 -14.81 -17.73 -10.19
C LYS A 530 -14.88 -16.36 -10.86
N MET A 531 -13.83 -15.54 -10.79
CA MET A 531 -13.78 -14.20 -11.37
C MET A 531 -13.48 -14.23 -12.87
N GLY A 532 -14.44 -13.86 -13.71
CA GLY A 532 -14.30 -13.87 -15.18
C GLY A 532 -13.21 -12.93 -15.70
N LEU A 533 -12.99 -11.80 -15.02
CA LEU A 533 -11.88 -10.88 -15.29
C LEU A 533 -10.51 -11.52 -15.06
N TRP A 534 -10.38 -12.40 -14.05
CA TRP A 534 -9.16 -13.17 -13.84
C TRP A 534 -9.06 -14.33 -14.84
N VAL A 535 -10.06 -15.20 -14.87
CA VAL A 535 -10.06 -16.45 -15.65
C VAL A 535 -9.82 -16.24 -17.14
N THR A 536 -10.35 -15.17 -17.73
CA THR A 536 -10.15 -14.86 -19.18
C THR A 536 -8.97 -13.91 -19.46
N SER A 537 -8.22 -13.51 -18.43
CA SER A 537 -7.04 -12.65 -18.55
C SER A 537 -5.87 -13.37 -19.25
N PRO A 538 -5.04 -12.66 -20.05
CA PRO A 538 -3.75 -13.15 -20.55
C PRO A 538 -2.83 -13.79 -19.50
N ILE A 539 -3.03 -13.49 -18.21
CA ILE A 539 -2.32 -14.11 -17.08
C ILE A 539 -2.43 -15.66 -17.09
N ASN A 540 -3.54 -16.20 -17.62
CA ASN A 540 -3.78 -17.64 -17.73
C ASN A 540 -3.42 -18.24 -19.11
N ASP A 541 -2.73 -17.49 -19.97
CA ASP A 541 -2.26 -17.99 -21.28
C ASP A 541 -1.16 -19.04 -21.06
N PRO A 542 -1.17 -20.19 -21.78
CA PRO A 542 -0.19 -21.26 -21.58
C PRO A 542 1.28 -20.86 -21.79
N ASN A 543 1.55 -19.76 -22.52
CA ASN A 543 2.90 -19.26 -22.72
C ASN A 543 3.41 -18.42 -21.54
N VAL A 544 2.55 -18.03 -20.60
CA VAL A 544 2.95 -17.28 -19.39
C VAL A 544 3.62 -18.22 -18.39
N PRO A 545 4.81 -17.89 -17.85
CA PRO A 545 5.46 -18.70 -16.82
C PRO A 545 4.58 -18.88 -15.59
N ASP A 546 4.49 -20.12 -15.07
CA ASP A 546 3.69 -20.43 -13.89
C ASP A 546 4.10 -19.62 -12.65
N ALA A 547 5.39 -19.26 -12.54
CA ALA A 547 5.90 -18.40 -11.46
C ALA A 547 5.33 -16.97 -11.53
N ASP A 548 5.26 -16.36 -12.72
CA ASP A 548 4.64 -15.04 -12.92
C ASP A 548 3.13 -15.10 -12.61
N ARG A 549 2.47 -16.21 -12.98
CA ARG A 549 1.05 -16.46 -12.67
C ARG A 549 0.81 -16.59 -11.16
N GLN A 550 1.70 -17.27 -10.43
CA GLN A 550 1.64 -17.41 -8.97
C GLN A 550 1.86 -16.07 -8.25
N VAL A 551 2.84 -15.27 -8.69
CA VAL A 551 3.08 -13.91 -8.18
C VAL A 551 1.85 -13.02 -8.35
N LEU A 552 1.22 -13.06 -9.52
CA LEU A 552 -0.02 -12.29 -9.77
C LEU A 552 -1.22 -12.83 -8.98
N ALA A 553 -1.27 -14.13 -8.70
CA ALA A 553 -2.31 -14.72 -7.85
C ALA A 553 -2.13 -14.34 -6.36
N ALA A 554 -0.90 -14.18 -5.87
CA ALA A 554 -0.64 -13.59 -4.56
C ALA A 554 -1.15 -12.14 -4.52
N ALA A 555 -0.67 -11.27 -5.41
CA ALA A 555 -1.11 -9.88 -5.51
C ALA A 555 -2.64 -9.72 -5.67
N ALA A 556 -3.32 -10.66 -6.34
CA ALA A 556 -4.77 -10.70 -6.46
C ALA A 556 -5.47 -10.97 -5.13
N ARG A 557 -4.99 -11.94 -4.34
CA ARG A 557 -5.54 -12.30 -3.03
C ARG A 557 -5.28 -11.20 -2.00
N ASP A 558 -4.09 -10.60 -2.04
CA ASP A 558 -3.62 -9.56 -1.13
C ASP A 558 -4.17 -8.14 -1.47
N GLY A 559 -5.19 -8.05 -2.31
CA GLY A 559 -5.96 -6.82 -2.55
C GLY A 559 -5.27 -5.77 -3.44
N TRP A 560 -4.15 -6.09 -4.10
CA TRP A 560 -3.38 -5.13 -4.92
C TRP A 560 -3.95 -4.88 -6.32
N LEU A 561 -4.81 -5.77 -6.83
CA LEU A 561 -5.35 -5.67 -8.19
C LEU A 561 -6.69 -4.92 -8.19
N TRP A 562 -6.63 -3.59 -8.31
CA TRP A 562 -7.78 -2.67 -8.27
C TRP A 562 -8.99 -3.06 -9.14
N TRP A 563 -8.77 -3.81 -10.23
CA TRP A 563 -9.80 -4.29 -11.16
C TRP A 563 -10.51 -5.58 -10.71
N LEU A 564 -10.00 -6.25 -9.68
CA LEU A 564 -10.71 -7.28 -8.90
C LEU A 564 -11.22 -6.71 -7.57
N THR A 565 -10.41 -5.89 -6.92
CA THR A 565 -10.57 -5.42 -5.54
C THR A 565 -10.15 -3.93 -5.45
N PRO A 566 -11.01 -2.98 -5.85
CA PRO A 566 -10.71 -1.55 -5.73
C PRO A 566 -10.48 -1.12 -4.28
N ASP A 567 -9.66 -0.09 -4.12
CA ASP A 567 -9.28 0.52 -2.84
C ASP A 567 -10.02 1.83 -2.53
N GLU A 568 -10.20 2.12 -1.24
CA GLU A 568 -10.56 3.45 -0.70
C GLU A 568 -9.39 4.07 0.06
N ASP A 569 -9.35 5.41 0.12
CA ASP A 569 -8.36 6.19 0.88
C ASP A 569 -8.82 6.45 2.33
N LEU A 570 -7.92 6.25 3.28
CA LEU A 570 -8.09 6.52 4.70
C LEU A 570 -6.93 7.38 5.24
N ARG A 571 -7.24 8.48 5.92
CA ARG A 571 -6.25 9.37 6.55
C ARG A 571 -6.34 9.27 8.08
N LEU A 572 -5.20 9.03 8.72
CA LEU A 572 -5.02 9.02 10.16
C LEU A 572 -4.35 10.34 10.56
N VAL A 573 -4.88 11.06 11.54
CA VAL A 573 -4.44 12.43 11.91
C VAL A 573 -4.33 12.58 13.42
N HIS A 574 -3.22 13.15 13.92
CA HIS A 574 -3.08 13.52 15.33
C HIS A 574 -3.00 15.05 15.51
N ALA A 575 -4.17 15.66 15.69
CA ALA A 575 -4.31 17.10 15.90
C ALA A 575 -3.93 17.51 17.33
N THR A 576 -3.12 18.57 17.47
CA THR A 576 -2.58 19.05 18.75
C THR A 576 -2.98 20.51 19.04
N ALA A 577 -3.45 20.81 20.25
CA ALA A 577 -3.88 22.18 20.61
C ALA A 577 -2.71 23.18 20.74
N ARG A 578 -1.49 22.68 20.94
CA ARG A 578 -0.19 23.39 20.89
C ARG A 578 0.65 22.83 19.74
N PRO A 579 1.73 23.50 19.29
CA PRO A 579 2.76 22.84 18.49
C PRO A 579 3.22 21.56 19.18
N ALA A 580 3.30 20.46 18.44
CA ALA A 580 3.69 19.16 18.97
C ALA A 580 5.15 19.15 19.45
N ILE A 581 5.99 19.89 18.71
CA ILE A 581 7.34 20.29 19.10
C ILE A 581 7.32 21.82 19.15
N PRO A 582 7.61 22.47 20.30
CA PRO A 582 7.68 23.93 20.38
C PRO A 582 8.72 24.49 19.40
N PRO A 583 8.47 25.68 18.80
CA PRO A 583 9.35 26.26 17.79
C PRO A 583 10.73 26.55 18.40
N LYS A 584 11.79 26.11 17.72
CA LYS A 584 13.17 26.19 18.18
C LYS A 584 13.93 27.25 17.38
N ILE A 585 14.89 27.89 18.01
CA ILE A 585 15.91 28.67 17.32
C ILE A 585 17.03 27.70 16.99
N SER A 586 17.36 27.49 15.72
CA SER A 586 18.53 26.70 15.30
C SER A 586 19.80 27.52 15.33
N ARG A 587 19.69 28.80 14.95
CA ARG A 587 20.78 29.78 15.02
C ARG A 587 20.24 31.16 15.30
N LEU A 588 20.95 31.92 16.11
CA LEU A 588 20.82 33.36 16.19
C LEU A 588 22.24 33.90 16.39
N VAL A 589 22.62 34.93 15.64
CA VAL A 589 23.95 35.54 15.70
C VAL A 589 23.84 37.05 15.74
N ALA A 590 24.77 37.67 16.47
CA ALA A 590 25.02 39.11 16.36
C ALA A 590 25.94 39.37 15.16
N GLU A 591 25.68 40.42 14.38
CA GLU A 591 26.65 40.92 13.40
C GLU A 591 27.98 41.32 14.09
N PRO A 592 29.13 41.21 13.40
CA PRO A 592 30.43 41.53 13.98
C PRO A 592 30.52 42.97 14.50
N ARG A 593 30.75 43.11 15.82
CA ARG A 593 31.08 44.38 16.46
C ARG A 593 32.42 44.88 15.93
N SER A 594 32.54 46.16 15.62
CA SER A 594 33.85 46.78 15.43
C SER A 594 34.69 46.62 16.70
N ALA A 595 36.02 46.56 16.58
CA ALA A 595 36.90 46.37 17.72
C ALA A 595 36.60 47.38 18.84
N ASN A 596 36.19 46.87 20.02
CA ASN A 596 35.78 47.62 21.20
C ASN A 596 34.40 48.33 21.16
N VAL A 597 33.39 47.80 20.42
CA VAL A 597 32.01 48.35 20.32
C VAL A 597 30.93 47.43 20.93
N VAL A 598 29.68 47.89 21.15
CA VAL A 598 28.66 47.20 22.01
C VAL A 598 27.29 46.80 21.39
N ALA A 599 26.83 47.33 20.26
CA ALA A 599 25.49 46.98 19.71
C ALA A 599 25.47 45.62 18.96
N ALA A 600 24.28 45.03 18.74
CA ALA A 600 24.13 43.69 18.14
C ALA A 600 22.90 43.56 17.19
N ASN A 601 23.12 43.65 15.88
CA ASN A 601 22.10 43.32 14.87
C ASN A 601 21.91 41.81 14.78
N LEU A 602 20.69 41.30 14.54
CA LEU A 602 20.39 39.87 14.66
C LEU A 602 19.98 39.22 13.33
N ASP A 603 20.76 38.22 12.91
CA ASP A 603 20.41 37.28 11.85
C ASP A 603 20.32 35.85 12.42
N GLY A 604 19.47 34.99 11.88
CA GLY A 604 19.21 33.68 12.47
C GLY A 604 18.43 32.69 11.61
N VAL A 605 18.28 31.47 12.13
CA VAL A 605 17.52 30.36 11.58
C VAL A 605 16.58 29.86 12.68
N LEU A 606 15.32 29.59 12.33
CA LEU A 606 14.33 29.02 13.24
C LEU A 606 13.97 27.60 12.77
N ASP A 607 14.09 26.61 13.65
CA ASP A 607 13.53 25.27 13.45
C ASP A 607 12.06 25.31 13.84
N VAL A 608 11.17 24.87 12.96
CA VAL A 608 9.73 24.85 13.22
C VAL A 608 9.16 23.50 12.83
N HIS A 609 8.34 22.91 13.69
CA HIS A 609 7.61 21.71 13.31
C HIS A 609 6.35 22.12 12.53
N GLY A 610 6.54 22.47 11.25
CA GLY A 610 5.53 23.07 10.37
C GLY A 610 4.19 22.34 10.39
N ALA A 611 4.22 21.00 10.36
CA ALA A 611 3.04 20.13 10.44
C ALA A 611 2.12 20.46 11.64
N SER A 612 2.71 20.96 12.74
CA SER A 612 1.99 21.36 13.95
C SER A 612 2.03 22.86 14.28
N THR A 613 2.74 23.71 13.52
CA THR A 613 3.02 25.12 13.91
C THR A 613 2.49 26.14 12.89
N ASP A 614 1.78 27.17 13.36
CA ASP A 614 1.21 28.29 12.56
C ASP A 614 1.94 29.63 12.81
N LYS A 615 2.41 29.94 14.03
CA LYS A 615 3.01 31.26 14.38
C LYS A 615 4.09 31.18 15.47
N VAL A 616 4.97 32.18 15.52
CA VAL A 616 6.14 32.28 16.45
C VAL A 616 6.43 33.71 16.99
N GLU A 617 6.99 33.85 18.19
CA GLU A 617 7.42 35.13 18.85
C GLU A 617 8.78 34.99 19.58
N LEU A 618 9.60 36.05 19.78
CA LEU A 618 11.00 36.00 20.32
C LEU A 618 11.25 36.80 21.64
N ARG A 619 12.04 36.26 22.60
CA ARG A 619 12.34 36.75 23.99
C ARG A 619 13.85 36.61 24.39
N ALA A 620 14.43 37.09 25.53
CA ALA A 620 15.91 37.14 25.82
C ALA A 620 16.44 36.98 27.31
N GLU A 621 17.71 36.54 27.53
CA GLU A 621 18.49 36.29 28.80
C GLU A 621 20.07 36.26 28.62
N TRP A 622 20.99 36.23 29.63
CA TRP A 622 22.48 36.04 29.48
C TRP A 622 23.29 35.59 30.76
N THR A 623 24.56 35.09 30.70
CA THR A 623 25.47 34.71 31.87
C THR A 623 27.03 34.77 31.62
N GLU A 624 27.96 34.74 32.64
CA GLU A 624 29.48 34.69 32.48
C GLU A 624 30.33 33.92 33.59
N PRO A 625 31.56 33.34 33.33
CA PRO A 625 32.37 32.51 34.29
C PRO A 625 33.89 32.83 34.58
N VAL A 626 34.62 32.05 35.45
CA VAL A 626 36.06 32.19 35.90
C VAL A 626 36.78 30.86 36.33
N ASP A 627 38.10 30.63 36.01
CA ASP A 627 39.04 29.54 36.48
C ASP A 627 40.31 30.09 37.19
N ASP A 628 40.90 29.34 38.14
CA ASP A 628 42.10 29.71 38.94
C ASP A 628 43.00 28.46 39.21
N PRO A 629 44.27 28.42 38.76
CA PRO A 629 45.19 27.29 38.99
C PRO A 629 45.59 27.01 40.45
N THR A 630 45.32 27.91 41.39
CA THR A 630 45.53 27.70 42.83
C THR A 630 44.32 27.09 43.52
N ALA A 631 43.15 27.13 42.88
CA ALA A 631 41.93 26.47 43.31
C ALA A 631 41.81 25.05 42.71
N PRO A 632 40.98 24.18 43.30
CA PRO A 632 40.59 22.94 42.64
C PRO A 632 39.75 23.20 41.37
N GLU A 633 38.76 24.12 41.41
CA GLU A 633 37.57 24.21 40.51
C GLU A 633 36.99 25.66 40.26
N PRO A 634 36.08 25.92 39.27
CA PRO A 634 35.63 27.27 38.73
C PRO A 634 34.17 27.80 39.06
N SER A 635 33.63 28.96 38.54
CA SER A 635 32.29 29.62 38.90
C SER A 635 31.57 30.62 37.88
N SER A 636 30.32 31.19 38.09
CA SER A 636 29.50 32.07 37.11
C SER A 636 28.29 33.05 37.58
N ARG A 637 27.56 33.84 36.69
CA ARG A 637 26.48 34.93 36.95
C ARG A 637 25.52 35.48 35.77
N THR A 638 24.23 35.99 35.93
CA THR A 638 23.06 36.10 34.91
C THR A 638 22.13 37.42 34.67
N THR A 639 21.31 37.61 33.55
CA THR A 639 20.31 38.76 33.14
C THR A 639 19.10 38.47 32.09
N ARG A 640 18.10 39.36 31.67
CA ARG A 640 16.84 39.15 30.74
C ARG A 640 16.12 40.32 29.89
N GLU A 641 15.35 40.07 28.75
CA GLU A 641 14.30 40.95 28.00
C GLU A 641 13.33 40.33 26.85
N VAL A 642 12.71 41.08 25.86
CA VAL A 642 11.71 40.64 24.76
C VAL A 642 11.83 41.33 23.34
N VAL A 643 11.56 40.62 22.20
CA VAL A 643 11.96 41.03 20.80
C VAL A 643 10.89 41.10 19.63
N VAL A 644 10.45 40.02 18.90
CA VAL A 644 9.66 40.09 17.59
C VAL A 644 8.63 38.94 17.33
N LYS A 645 7.83 38.90 16.21
CA LYS A 645 6.71 37.93 15.91
C LYS A 645 6.42 37.60 14.39
N HIS A 646 6.09 36.34 14.00
CA HIS A 646 5.87 35.85 12.59
C HIS A 646 4.90 34.61 12.38
N ASN A 647 4.60 34.19 11.13
CA ASN A 647 3.72 33.04 10.71
C ASN A 647 4.45 31.92 9.90
N ILE A 648 3.98 30.66 9.91
CA ILE A 648 4.68 29.41 9.46
C ILE A 648 3.85 28.52 8.49
N GLU A 649 4.49 27.84 7.52
CA GLU A 649 3.87 26.89 6.53
C GLU A 649 3.96 25.39 6.94
N GLU A 650 3.19 24.49 6.31
CA GLU A 650 3.00 23.10 6.79
C GLU A 650 4.22 22.19 6.58
N ASN A 651 4.88 22.29 5.44
CA ASN A 651 6.17 21.64 5.18
C ASN A 651 7.37 22.49 5.64
N GLU A 652 7.15 23.69 6.19
CA GLU A 652 8.22 24.55 6.71
C GLU A 652 8.88 23.87 7.90
N ARG A 653 10.11 23.38 7.70
CA ARG A 653 10.99 22.95 8.78
C ARG A 653 11.90 24.08 9.27
N PHE A 654 12.10 25.12 8.45
CA PHE A 654 13.07 26.20 8.70
C PHE A 654 12.60 27.58 8.22
N SER A 655 12.81 28.62 9.04
CA SER A 655 12.74 30.04 8.68
C SER A 655 14.08 30.75 8.78
N LEU A 656 14.23 31.95 8.19
CA LEU A 656 15.35 32.87 8.46
C LEU A 656 14.92 34.20 9.11
N LEU A 657 15.66 34.67 10.12
CA LEU A 657 15.64 36.04 10.67
C LEU A 657 16.80 36.87 10.09
N THR A 658 16.61 38.16 9.86
CA THR A 658 17.69 39.08 9.45
C THR A 658 17.43 40.54 9.84
N PHE A 659 18.45 41.40 9.95
CA PHE A 659 18.18 42.84 10.13
C PHE A 659 17.56 43.52 8.88
N ASN A 660 17.77 42.96 7.67
CA ASN A 660 17.34 43.54 6.39
C ASN A 660 16.81 42.50 5.37
N PRO A 661 15.49 42.21 5.36
CA PRO A 661 14.88 41.23 4.46
C PRO A 661 15.01 41.55 2.96
N ASN A 662 15.07 42.83 2.57
CA ASN A 662 15.12 43.23 1.16
C ASN A 662 16.45 42.86 0.48
N SER A 663 17.56 42.92 1.22
CA SER A 663 18.85 42.40 0.74
C SER A 663 18.97 40.89 0.84
N ALA A 664 18.29 40.26 1.81
CA ALA A 664 18.31 38.81 1.98
C ALA A 664 17.46 38.05 0.95
N LYS A 665 16.50 38.71 0.29
CA LYS A 665 15.60 38.06 -0.69
C LYS A 665 16.33 37.39 -1.85
N HIS A 666 17.40 38.01 -2.37
CA HIS A 666 18.09 37.56 -3.58
C HIS A 666 19.53 37.14 -3.25
N VAL A 667 19.87 35.88 -3.50
CA VAL A 667 21.24 35.35 -3.39
C VAL A 667 21.86 35.38 -4.78
N GLY A 668 22.42 36.53 -5.15
CA GLY A 668 22.88 36.80 -6.51
C GLY A 668 21.71 37.01 -7.46
N THR A 669 21.49 36.08 -8.39
CA THR A 669 20.36 36.10 -9.35
C THR A 669 19.26 35.10 -9.01
N ARG A 670 19.33 34.43 -7.86
CA ARG A 670 18.32 33.47 -7.38
C ARG A 670 17.55 34.04 -6.20
N ASP A 671 16.26 33.75 -6.11
CA ASP A 671 15.45 34.02 -4.91
C ASP A 671 15.74 32.97 -3.82
N ALA A 672 15.52 33.34 -2.56
CA ALA A 672 15.57 32.41 -1.43
C ALA A 672 14.31 31.53 -1.36
N GLU A 673 14.49 30.20 -1.36
CA GLU A 673 13.41 29.20 -1.28
C GLU A 673 12.88 28.96 0.16
N VAL A 674 13.21 29.85 1.12
CA VAL A 674 12.81 29.77 2.53
C VAL A 674 12.29 31.10 3.07
N PRO A 675 11.31 31.14 4.00
CA PRO A 675 10.71 32.39 4.48
C PRO A 675 11.66 33.32 5.25
N LEU A 676 11.62 34.62 4.95
CA LEU A 676 12.49 35.66 5.52
C LEU A 676 11.75 36.60 6.50
N ARG A 677 12.40 36.92 7.63
CA ARG A 677 11.80 37.54 8.85
C ARG A 677 12.81 38.56 9.49
N ARG A 678 12.50 39.34 10.54
CA ARG A 678 13.34 40.53 10.96
C ARG A 678 13.67 40.70 12.47
N ALA A 679 14.92 41.04 12.89
CA ALA A 679 15.34 41.24 14.32
C ALA A 679 16.62 42.13 14.60
N VAL A 680 16.80 42.72 15.82
CA VAL A 680 17.96 43.55 16.36
C VAL A 680 17.99 43.60 17.92
N HIS A 681 19.15 43.80 18.62
CA HIS A 681 19.32 43.97 20.11
C HIS A 681 20.56 44.84 20.57
N THR A 682 20.84 45.09 21.89
CA THR A 682 21.86 46.07 22.43
C THR A 682 22.44 45.70 23.84
N LEU A 683 23.71 46.07 24.20
CA LEU A 683 24.51 45.45 25.32
C LEU A 683 25.50 46.39 26.09
N PRO A 684 26.22 45.91 27.15
CA PRO A 684 27.10 46.75 28.00
C PRO A 684 28.66 46.65 27.92
N ASP A 685 29.33 45.55 27.50
CA ASP A 685 30.83 45.48 27.52
C ASP A 685 31.50 44.67 26.38
N THR A 686 32.84 44.53 26.39
CA THR A 686 33.66 43.96 25.30
C THR A 686 34.05 42.47 25.43
N LYS A 687 33.67 41.76 26.50
CA LYS A 687 33.97 40.31 26.61
C LYS A 687 33.20 39.51 25.55
N ALA A 688 33.62 38.26 25.33
CA ALA A 688 32.67 37.23 24.87
C ALA A 688 31.54 37.11 25.89
N ARG A 689 30.31 37.46 25.50
CA ARG A 689 29.10 37.29 26.32
C ARG A 689 28.10 36.40 25.61
N LYS A 690 27.36 35.63 26.41
CA LYS A 690 26.50 34.53 25.99
C LYS A 690 25.05 34.88 26.35
N VAL A 691 24.28 35.33 25.37
CA VAL A 691 22.96 35.97 25.52
C VAL A 691 21.85 35.08 24.96
N THR A 692 21.19 34.32 25.81
CA THR A 692 19.95 33.56 25.58
C THR A 692 18.85 34.34 24.85
N TYR A 693 18.10 33.66 23.97
CA TYR A 693 16.81 34.08 23.43
C TYR A 693 15.86 32.89 23.35
N GLN A 694 14.53 33.11 23.39
CA GLN A 694 13.51 32.04 23.37
C GLN A 694 12.39 32.35 22.38
N LEU A 695 11.85 31.32 21.72
CA LEU A 695 10.63 31.45 20.93
C LEU A 695 9.33 31.17 21.74
N HIS A 696 8.17 31.46 21.18
CA HIS A 696 6.84 31.06 21.65
C HIS A 696 5.92 30.75 20.47
N GLY A 697 5.24 29.59 20.45
CA GLY A 697 4.53 29.05 19.27
C GLY A 697 3.00 28.95 19.37
N SER A 698 2.34 28.87 18.20
CA SER A 698 0.90 28.58 18.05
C SER A 698 0.67 27.38 17.14
N SER A 699 -0.33 26.54 17.43
CA SER A 699 -0.63 25.32 16.66
C SER A 699 -1.17 25.58 15.25
N ARG A 700 -0.91 24.67 14.31
CA ARG A 700 -1.56 24.58 12.98
C ARG A 700 -3.01 24.13 13.06
N TYR A 701 -3.30 23.10 13.87
CA TYR A 701 -4.57 22.34 13.89
C TYR A 701 -5.80 23.09 14.47
N ARG A 702 -5.84 24.41 14.35
CA ARG A 702 -6.84 25.28 15.01
C ARG A 702 -8.27 25.03 14.55
N GLU A 703 -8.47 24.42 13.38
CA GLU A 703 -9.75 23.99 12.83
C GLU A 703 -10.27 22.67 13.42
N PHE A 704 -9.42 21.90 14.08
CA PHE A 704 -9.77 20.68 14.81
C PHE A 704 -10.19 20.97 16.27
N PHE A 705 -10.16 22.23 16.70
CA PHE A 705 -10.51 22.67 18.05
C PHE A 705 -11.55 23.79 18.02
N LEU A 706 -12.38 23.86 19.05
CA LEU A 706 -13.26 24.99 19.31
C LEU A 706 -12.43 26.20 19.82
N PRO A 707 -12.88 27.46 19.64
CA PRO A 707 -12.10 28.64 20.02
C PRO A 707 -11.73 28.73 21.51
N ASP A 708 -12.49 28.06 22.37
CA ASP A 708 -12.33 27.96 23.82
C ASP A 708 -11.52 26.72 24.28
N GLU A 709 -11.30 25.74 23.39
CA GLU A 709 -10.40 24.59 23.60
C GLU A 709 -8.90 24.96 23.45
N LEU A 710 -8.58 26.16 22.94
CA LEU A 710 -7.23 26.60 22.58
C LEU A 710 -6.45 27.28 23.75
N PRO A 711 -5.11 27.17 23.78
CA PRO A 711 -4.27 27.72 24.85
C PRO A 711 -4.21 29.26 24.87
N LYS A 712 -3.80 29.80 26.03
CA LYS A 712 -3.64 31.25 26.26
C LYS A 712 -2.35 31.80 25.61
N THR A 713 -2.26 33.12 25.50
CA THR A 713 -1.18 33.83 24.75
C THR A 713 0.22 33.74 25.37
N ASP A 714 0.33 33.42 26.66
CA ASP A 714 1.60 33.24 27.38
C ASP A 714 1.65 31.84 28.03
N ASP A 715 1.21 30.82 27.27
CA ASP A 715 1.25 29.43 27.70
C ASP A 715 2.70 28.92 27.70
N THR A 716 3.20 28.53 28.87
CA THR A 716 4.61 28.14 29.03
C THR A 716 4.97 26.84 28.32
N ALA A 717 4.01 26.01 27.93
CA ALA A 717 4.25 24.81 27.12
C ALA A 717 4.27 25.09 25.61
N SER A 718 3.94 26.32 25.19
CA SER A 718 4.20 26.83 23.83
C SER A 718 5.59 27.50 23.71
N LEU A 719 6.38 27.60 24.79
CA LEU A 719 7.72 28.21 24.74
C LEU A 719 8.74 27.29 24.07
N GLY A 720 9.57 27.90 23.21
CA GLY A 720 10.69 27.30 22.51
C GLY A 720 11.96 27.22 23.36
N ASN A 721 13.02 26.66 22.76
CA ASN A 721 14.31 26.53 23.44
C ASN A 721 14.99 27.88 23.72
N PRO A 722 15.78 27.97 24.80
CA PRO A 722 16.81 28.99 24.92
C PRO A 722 17.94 28.78 23.90
N VAL A 723 18.29 29.82 23.14
CA VAL A 723 19.52 29.92 22.31
C VAL A 723 20.37 31.08 22.75
N GLU A 724 21.58 30.78 23.18
CA GLU A 724 22.55 31.78 23.57
C GLU A 724 23.34 32.29 22.37
N VAL A 725 23.10 33.55 21.99
CA VAL A 725 23.92 34.29 21.04
C VAL A 725 25.22 34.65 21.72
N ASN A 726 26.34 34.12 21.23
CA ASN A 726 27.65 34.62 21.61
C ASN A 726 27.91 35.96 20.91
N ILE A 727 28.37 36.94 21.67
CA ILE A 727 28.61 38.29 21.21
C ILE A 727 30.09 38.60 21.49
N PRO A 728 30.93 38.70 20.44
CA PRO A 728 32.32 38.26 20.52
C PRO A 728 33.24 39.18 21.33
N SER A 729 34.26 38.57 21.93
CA SER A 729 35.45 39.18 22.52
C SER A 729 36.32 39.87 21.46
N SER A 730 37.39 40.52 21.89
CA SER A 730 38.37 41.14 21.00
C SER A 730 39.84 40.94 21.44
N ALA A 731 40.23 39.70 21.77
CA ALA A 731 41.57 39.30 22.26
C ALA A 731 41.92 37.78 22.06
N VAL A 732 43.15 37.35 22.40
CA VAL A 732 43.83 36.06 22.02
C VAL A 732 44.01 34.96 23.12
N PRO A 733 44.30 33.67 22.75
CA PRO A 733 44.46 32.50 23.66
C PRO A 733 45.86 31.80 23.66
N ALA A 734 46.00 30.62 24.30
CA ALA A 734 47.26 29.87 24.59
C ALA A 734 47.30 28.38 24.06
N PRO A 735 48.40 27.59 24.12
CA PRO A 735 48.56 26.27 23.42
C PRO A 735 48.32 24.94 24.22
N PRO A 736 48.19 23.76 23.56
CA PRO A 736 47.80 22.46 24.16
C PRO A 736 48.94 21.40 24.32
N VAL A 737 48.61 20.26 24.94
CA VAL A 737 49.45 19.04 25.14
C VAL A 737 48.56 17.77 25.02
N VAL A 738 49.07 16.63 24.50
CA VAL A 738 48.30 15.43 24.07
C VAL A 738 48.85 14.12 24.68
N TYR A 739 48.04 13.06 24.81
CA TYR A 739 48.42 11.80 25.49
C TYR A 739 48.17 10.44 24.74
N ASP A 740 46.98 10.12 24.17
CA ASP A 740 46.67 8.77 23.60
C ASP A 740 45.44 8.77 22.63
N VAL A 741 45.23 7.73 21.78
CA VAL A 741 44.13 7.61 20.76
C VAL A 741 43.61 6.17 20.49
N ILE A 742 42.27 5.95 20.44
CA ILE A 742 41.61 4.63 20.19
C ILE A 742 40.28 4.69 19.39
N PRO A 743 39.80 3.63 18.69
CA PRO A 743 38.54 3.60 17.91
C PRO A 743 37.24 3.17 18.68
N MET A 744 36.05 3.41 18.10
CA MET A 744 34.71 3.15 18.69
C MET A 744 33.57 2.93 17.65
N PHE A 745 32.39 2.52 18.14
CA PHE A 745 31.12 2.35 17.39
C PHE A 745 29.95 3.13 18.02
N LEU A 746 28.88 3.37 17.24
CA LEU A 746 27.60 3.95 17.70
C LEU A 746 26.41 3.22 17.05
N TRP A 747 25.33 3.01 17.80
CA TRP A 747 24.06 2.42 17.34
C TRP A 747 22.87 3.34 17.62
N ASP A 748 21.78 3.16 16.87
CA ASP A 748 20.54 3.93 16.93
C ASP A 748 19.35 3.05 16.50
N GLN A 749 18.14 3.24 17.08
CA GLN A 749 16.93 2.47 16.77
C GLN A 749 15.65 3.31 16.84
N THR A 750 14.80 3.22 15.81
CA THR A 750 13.49 3.89 15.70
C THR A 750 12.43 2.95 15.13
N THR A 751 11.17 3.40 15.09
CA THR A 751 10.17 2.85 14.14
C THR A 751 10.55 3.21 12.71
N GLU A 752 10.07 2.45 11.72
CA GLU A 752 10.25 2.80 10.30
C GLU A 752 9.24 3.90 9.91
N PRO A 753 9.64 4.97 9.18
CA PRO A 753 8.73 6.04 8.78
C PRO A 753 7.53 5.53 7.96
N GLU A 754 6.34 6.05 8.28
CA GLU A 754 5.03 5.70 7.71
C GLU A 754 4.57 4.23 7.85
N HIS A 755 5.36 3.30 8.40
CA HIS A 755 4.98 1.89 8.56
C HIS A 755 4.90 1.45 10.03
N PRO A 756 3.70 1.37 10.63
CA PRO A 756 3.54 1.05 12.05
C PRO A 756 3.88 -0.40 12.44
N PHE A 757 4.04 -1.31 11.48
CA PHE A 757 4.42 -2.71 11.74
C PHE A 757 5.91 -2.97 11.51
N ALA A 758 6.77 -1.96 11.67
CA ALA A 758 8.20 -2.06 11.38
C ALA A 758 9.11 -1.17 12.23
N ILE A 759 10.36 -1.64 12.41
CA ILE A 759 11.45 -0.93 13.10
C ILE A 759 12.71 -0.86 12.25
N ARG A 760 13.56 0.11 12.58
CA ARG A 760 14.81 0.43 11.91
C ARG A 760 15.94 0.61 12.91
N ARG A 761 17.14 0.10 12.58
CA ARG A 761 18.40 0.27 13.32
C ARG A 761 19.49 0.83 12.41
N SER A 762 20.48 1.53 12.97
CA SER A 762 21.69 1.95 12.23
C SER A 762 22.98 1.86 13.05
N ARG A 763 24.13 1.68 12.39
CA ARG A 763 25.47 1.51 13.00
C ARG A 763 26.53 2.43 12.34
N ARG A 764 27.33 3.14 13.14
CA ARG A 764 28.38 4.13 12.73
C ARG A 764 29.71 3.95 13.51
N SER A 765 30.78 4.70 13.19
CA SER A 765 32.16 4.49 13.72
C SER A 765 33.02 5.75 13.97
N GLY A 766 33.92 5.75 14.97
CA GLY A 766 34.76 6.91 15.40
C GLY A 766 36.03 6.59 16.22
N VAL A 767 36.59 7.58 16.95
CA VAL A 767 37.80 7.53 17.83
C VAL A 767 37.75 8.45 19.07
N ARG A 768 38.72 8.37 20.01
CA ARG A 768 38.89 9.15 21.29
C ARG A 768 40.33 9.71 21.48
N ILE A 769 40.54 10.82 22.24
CA ILE A 769 41.82 11.59 22.45
C ILE A 769 41.94 12.20 23.89
N TRP A 770 43.16 12.45 24.45
CA TRP A 770 43.42 12.94 25.85
C TRP A 770 44.45 14.12 26.00
N LEU A 771 44.36 14.99 27.07
CA LEU A 771 45.03 16.32 27.26
C LEU A 771 45.40 16.76 28.74
N ASP A 772 45.86 18.02 28.98
CA ASP A 772 46.32 18.65 30.27
C ASP A 772 45.74 20.09 30.60
N ARG A 773 45.91 20.62 31.85
CA ARG A 773 45.42 21.94 32.40
C ARG A 773 46.42 23.12 32.22
N PRO A 774 46.06 24.43 32.42
CA PRO A 774 44.76 25.07 32.71
C PRO A 774 44.12 25.78 31.48
N TRP A 775 42.99 26.51 31.65
CA TRP A 775 42.07 26.87 30.56
C TRP A 775 41.39 28.28 30.68
N PHE A 776 40.53 28.63 29.70
CA PHE A 776 39.65 29.83 29.66
C PHE A 776 40.32 31.23 29.63
N SER A 777 41.47 31.36 28.95
CA SER A 777 42.29 32.58 28.92
C SER A 777 41.64 33.82 28.25
N SER A 778 40.59 33.62 27.45
CA SER A 778 40.05 34.62 26.50
C SER A 778 38.54 34.88 26.66
N GLY A 779 37.93 34.29 27.69
CA GLY A 779 36.49 34.25 27.92
C GLY A 779 35.95 32.83 27.87
N ASP A 780 34.62 32.71 27.98
CA ASP A 780 33.91 31.44 27.96
C ASP A 780 34.05 30.71 26.59
N GLY A 781 34.28 29.40 26.62
CA GLY A 781 34.28 28.53 25.44
C GLY A 781 35.61 28.28 24.71
N GLU A 782 36.78 28.23 25.38
CA GLU A 782 38.06 27.83 24.75
C GLU A 782 38.09 26.32 24.42
N MET A 783 38.69 25.88 23.30
CA MET A 783 38.50 24.54 22.68
C MET A 783 39.78 23.91 22.08
N LEU A 784 39.74 22.61 21.71
CA LEU A 784 40.81 21.86 20.99
C LEU A 784 40.42 21.51 19.54
N ALA A 785 41.20 21.93 18.54
CA ALA A 785 40.92 21.73 17.11
C ALA A 785 41.80 20.68 16.40
N VAL A 786 41.17 19.70 15.72
CA VAL A 786 41.83 18.71 14.83
C VAL A 786 42.11 19.30 13.44
N ILE A 787 43.33 19.19 12.94
CA ILE A 787 43.81 19.88 11.73
C ILE A 787 43.80 18.96 10.49
N ALA A 788 43.24 19.43 9.36
CA ALA A 788 43.24 18.74 8.06
C ALA A 788 43.52 19.73 6.90
N THR A 789 43.67 19.24 5.67
CA THR A 789 44.00 20.08 4.49
C THR A 789 43.25 19.63 3.24
N GLY A 790 42.96 20.57 2.34
CA GLY A 790 42.59 20.30 0.94
C GLY A 790 43.75 20.53 -0.04
N ASP A 791 44.85 21.14 0.41
CA ASP A 791 46.07 21.35 -0.39
C ASP A 791 46.96 20.08 -0.39
N PRO A 792 47.20 19.45 -1.55
CA PRO A 792 48.06 18.27 -1.66
C PRO A 792 49.54 18.57 -1.40
N GLU A 793 50.01 19.81 -1.59
CA GLU A 793 51.41 20.16 -1.34
C GLU A 793 51.68 20.34 0.17
N LEU A 794 50.70 20.87 0.94
CA LEU A 794 50.74 20.81 2.41
C LEU A 794 50.83 19.36 2.93
N ALA A 795 50.11 18.44 2.30
CA ALA A 795 50.13 17.01 2.66
C ALA A 795 51.45 16.30 2.29
N LYS A 796 52.19 16.78 1.27
CA LYS A 796 53.54 16.28 0.94
C LYS A 796 54.62 16.82 1.87
N ASP A 797 54.66 18.14 2.07
CA ASP A 797 55.79 18.81 2.71
C ASP A 797 55.76 18.77 4.24
N LYS A 798 54.57 18.56 4.85
CA LYS A 798 54.36 18.72 6.31
C LYS A 798 53.40 17.68 6.89
N THR A 799 53.74 16.41 6.74
CA THR A 799 52.98 15.23 7.20
C THR A 799 52.61 15.20 8.69
N ASP A 800 53.26 16.00 9.54
CA ASP A 800 52.96 16.11 10.99
C ASP A 800 52.20 17.41 11.35
N THR A 801 51.58 18.08 10.37
CA THR A 801 50.75 19.27 10.59
C THR A 801 49.30 19.13 10.15
N VAL A 802 48.94 17.98 9.55
CA VAL A 802 47.62 17.71 8.95
C VAL A 802 47.23 16.24 9.12
N SER A 803 45.94 15.97 9.20
CA SER A 803 45.35 14.62 9.24
C SER A 803 45.35 13.96 7.84
N LEU A 804 45.37 12.62 7.79
CA LEU A 804 45.45 11.82 6.55
C LEU A 804 44.56 10.57 6.62
N TRP A 805 44.07 10.08 5.46
CA TRP A 805 43.32 8.82 5.35
C TRP A 805 43.52 8.12 3.99
N ALA A 806 43.23 6.81 3.88
CA ALA A 806 43.32 6.07 2.62
C ALA A 806 42.44 4.81 2.58
N ARG A 807 42.01 4.36 1.38
CA ARG A 807 41.30 3.09 1.18
C ARG A 807 42.21 1.88 1.38
N ASP A 808 41.61 0.73 1.68
CA ASP A 808 42.29 -0.56 1.45
C ASP A 808 42.58 -0.73 -0.06
N PRO A 809 43.84 -0.97 -0.48
CA PRO A 809 44.18 -1.18 -1.88
C PRO A 809 43.63 -2.50 -2.46
N ILE A 810 43.35 -3.52 -1.65
CA ILE A 810 42.98 -4.88 -2.13
C ILE A 810 41.51 -5.02 -2.54
N LEU A 811 40.66 -4.04 -2.21
CA LEU A 811 39.22 -4.05 -2.46
C LEU A 811 38.82 -3.17 -3.66
N VAL A 812 37.77 -3.55 -4.39
CA VAL A 812 37.09 -2.70 -5.38
C VAL A 812 35.88 -2.04 -4.71
N SER A 813 36.13 -0.87 -4.12
CA SER A 813 35.15 -0.01 -3.45
C SER A 813 34.79 1.22 -4.29
N SER A 814 33.93 2.10 -3.76
CA SER A 814 33.70 3.46 -4.29
C SER A 814 34.99 4.28 -4.41
N LYS A 815 34.91 5.46 -5.05
CA LYS A 815 36.06 6.37 -5.22
C LYS A 815 36.20 7.29 -3.99
N ILE A 816 37.19 7.02 -3.14
CA ILE A 816 37.73 8.06 -2.25
C ILE A 816 38.37 9.15 -3.12
N ALA A 817 38.06 10.42 -2.85
CA ALA A 817 38.47 11.56 -3.67
C ALA A 817 40.00 11.81 -3.63
N ASN A 818 40.58 11.79 -2.43
CA ASN A 818 42.00 12.03 -2.14
C ASN A 818 42.36 11.44 -0.75
N SER A 819 43.61 11.57 -0.32
CA SER A 819 44.13 10.98 0.93
C SER A 819 44.36 11.97 2.09
N TYR A 820 43.88 13.21 1.97
CA TYR A 820 44.22 14.31 2.88
C TYR A 820 43.00 15.10 3.41
N GLU A 821 41.90 15.12 2.66
CA GLU A 821 40.60 15.59 3.14
C GLU A 821 39.92 14.48 3.94
N VAL A 822 40.34 14.31 5.21
CA VAL A 822 39.69 13.39 6.15
C VAL A 822 38.24 13.84 6.40
N PRO A 823 37.22 12.98 6.21
CA PRO A 823 35.82 13.34 6.35
C PRO A 823 35.37 13.29 7.81
N VAL A 824 35.94 14.18 8.63
CA VAL A 824 35.50 14.43 10.02
C VAL A 824 34.00 14.72 10.06
N LEU A 825 33.50 15.39 9.02
CA LEU A 825 32.12 15.77 8.80
C LEU A 825 31.82 15.73 7.28
N THR A 826 30.55 15.57 6.87
CA THR A 826 30.11 15.75 5.47
C THR A 826 30.25 17.19 5.01
N ALA A 827 30.15 17.50 3.71
CA ALA A 827 30.16 18.89 3.24
C ALA A 827 29.08 19.78 3.91
N TRP A 828 27.87 19.24 4.18
CA TRP A 828 26.83 20.01 4.88
C TRP A 828 27.12 20.16 6.37
N GLN A 829 27.68 19.13 7.03
CA GLN A 829 28.05 19.19 8.44
C GLN A 829 29.30 20.06 8.67
N GLN A 830 30.34 19.93 7.84
CA GLN A 830 31.50 20.82 7.79
C GLN A 830 31.02 22.26 7.70
N ARG A 831 30.00 22.51 6.86
CA ARG A 831 29.38 23.82 6.74
C ARG A 831 28.53 24.20 7.94
N ALA A 832 27.73 23.29 8.51
CA ALA A 832 26.93 23.52 9.72
C ALA A 832 27.81 23.91 10.92
N VAL A 833 28.96 23.26 11.06
CA VAL A 833 29.91 23.41 12.15
C VAL A 833 30.89 24.59 11.91
N GLN A 834 31.16 24.96 10.64
CA GLN A 834 31.65 26.32 10.28
C GLN A 834 30.62 27.42 10.57
N LEU A 835 29.32 27.08 10.48
CA LEU A 835 28.21 27.94 10.84
C LEU A 835 27.85 27.83 12.34
N SER A 836 28.69 27.20 13.15
CA SER A 836 28.52 27.08 14.61
C SER A 836 27.14 26.60 15.04
N LEU A 837 26.46 25.83 14.19
CA LEU A 837 25.24 25.12 14.56
C LEU A 837 25.67 24.02 15.53
N LYS A 838 25.26 24.14 16.80
CA LYS A 838 25.31 23.00 17.73
C LYS A 838 24.52 21.86 17.05
N PRO A 839 25.17 20.76 16.64
CA PRO A 839 24.42 19.59 16.20
C PRO A 839 23.60 19.09 17.39
N GLU A 840 22.57 18.29 17.14
CA GLU A 840 22.19 17.31 18.17
C GLU A 840 23.42 16.43 18.36
N SER A 841 24.02 16.50 19.55
CA SER A 841 25.40 16.08 19.79
C SER A 841 25.49 14.57 19.91
N LEU A 842 25.34 13.89 18.76
CA LEU A 842 25.80 12.52 18.55
C LEU A 842 27.24 12.45 19.11
N PRO A 843 27.55 11.53 20.05
CA PRO A 843 28.80 11.52 20.77
C PRO A 843 30.02 11.61 19.84
N GLY A 844 30.97 12.47 20.20
CA GLY A 844 32.20 12.68 19.44
C GLY A 844 32.01 13.42 18.11
N ARG A 845 31.38 14.58 18.09
CA ARG A 845 31.43 15.50 16.92
C ARG A 845 32.07 16.83 17.32
N PRO A 846 32.86 17.46 16.43
CA PRO A 846 33.40 18.78 16.69
C PRO A 846 32.26 19.80 16.71
N GLU A 847 32.31 20.73 17.68
CA GLU A 847 31.32 21.80 17.82
C GLU A 847 31.61 22.98 16.89
N LEU A 848 32.86 23.11 16.40
CA LEU A 848 33.29 24.17 15.48
C LEU A 848 34.25 23.67 14.40
N HIS A 849 34.28 24.36 13.25
CA HIS A 849 35.18 24.06 12.15
C HIS A 849 35.65 25.37 11.52
N VAL A 850 36.96 25.59 11.54
CA VAL A 850 37.58 26.87 11.18
C VAL A 850 38.50 26.67 10.00
N ILE A 851 38.41 27.56 9.01
CA ILE A 851 39.31 27.56 7.85
C ILE A 851 40.26 28.75 7.96
N LYS A 852 41.57 28.48 7.82
CA LYS A 852 42.61 29.51 7.79
C LYS A 852 43.31 29.51 6.42
N PRO A 853 43.20 30.59 5.62
CA PRO A 853 43.92 30.70 4.36
C PRO A 853 45.41 30.97 4.59
N GLY A 854 46.25 30.44 3.70
CA GLY A 854 47.68 30.74 3.65
C GLY A 854 48.01 32.17 3.20
N SER A 855 49.30 32.50 3.18
CA SER A 855 49.78 33.80 2.68
C SER A 855 49.39 34.00 1.21
N PRO A 856 48.84 35.16 0.80
CA PRO A 856 48.36 35.39 -0.57
C PRO A 856 49.46 35.36 -1.65
N THR A 857 50.72 35.26 -1.26
CA THR A 857 51.88 35.05 -2.15
C THR A 857 52.16 33.57 -2.49
N ALA A 858 51.43 32.61 -1.88
CA ALA A 858 51.48 31.19 -2.21
C ALA A 858 50.04 30.65 -2.30
N GLY A 859 49.60 30.31 -3.52
CA GLY A 859 48.19 30.07 -3.84
C GLY A 859 47.51 29.03 -2.95
N ASP A 860 46.32 29.37 -2.47
CA ASP A 860 45.25 28.53 -1.91
C ASP A 860 45.69 27.36 -1.02
N LYS A 861 46.67 27.60 -0.13
CA LYS A 861 47.00 26.68 0.95
C LYS A 861 45.94 26.77 2.06
N VAL A 862 44.96 25.88 2.02
CA VAL A 862 43.78 25.87 2.92
C VAL A 862 43.97 24.89 4.07
N ILE A 863 44.04 25.42 5.30
CA ILE A 863 44.08 24.63 6.53
C ILE A 863 42.69 24.61 7.18
N ASN A 864 42.18 23.41 7.44
CA ASN A 864 40.91 23.13 8.12
C ASN A 864 41.19 22.75 9.58
N ALA A 865 40.39 23.23 10.54
CA ALA A 865 40.59 23.01 11.98
C ALA A 865 39.26 22.74 12.71
N TYR A 866 38.99 21.48 13.07
CA TYR A 866 37.76 20.98 13.68
C TYR A 866 37.83 21.00 15.22
N ALA A 867 37.27 22.02 15.86
CA ALA A 867 37.28 22.22 17.30
C ALA A 867 36.21 21.42 18.07
N TYR A 868 36.67 20.77 19.13
CA TYR A 868 35.91 20.00 20.13
C TYR A 868 36.06 20.68 21.49
N THR A 869 35.00 20.67 22.30
CA THR A 869 35.08 21.10 23.70
C THR A 869 35.76 20.00 24.53
N PRO A 870 36.76 20.32 25.36
CA PRO A 870 37.41 19.35 26.23
C PRO A 870 36.50 18.98 27.43
N GLU A 871 36.42 17.68 27.76
CA GLU A 871 35.74 17.18 28.97
C GLU A 871 36.75 16.81 30.07
N PHE A 872 36.52 17.21 31.33
CA PHE A 872 37.45 16.94 32.44
C PHE A 872 37.14 15.60 33.13
N ASP A 873 38.09 14.67 33.13
CA ASP A 873 38.07 13.42 33.92
C ASP A 873 38.62 13.69 35.33
N PRO A 874 37.80 13.64 36.41
CA PRO A 874 38.27 13.81 37.79
C PRO A 874 39.22 12.68 38.25
N GLY A 875 39.15 11.50 37.62
CA GLY A 875 39.98 10.34 37.93
C GLY A 875 41.42 10.53 37.49
N ARG A 876 41.65 10.94 36.23
CA ARG A 876 42.99 11.27 35.70
C ARG A 876 43.41 12.72 35.94
N LYS A 877 42.49 13.59 36.38
CA LYS A 877 42.67 15.06 36.55
C LYS A 877 43.12 15.76 35.26
N ARG A 878 42.57 15.30 34.14
CA ARG A 878 42.99 15.60 32.75
C ARG A 878 41.76 15.86 31.88
N TRP A 879 41.96 16.39 30.68
CA TRP A 879 40.86 16.63 29.73
C TRP A 879 40.86 15.58 28.58
N TYR A 880 39.72 15.36 27.91
CA TYR A 880 39.59 14.44 26.76
C TYR A 880 38.58 14.92 25.69
N VAL A 881 38.58 14.25 24.53
CA VAL A 881 37.77 14.55 23.32
C VAL A 881 37.41 13.25 22.56
N ASP A 882 36.22 13.17 21.95
CA ASP A 882 35.80 12.10 21.03
C ASP A 882 35.55 12.62 19.60
N ALA A 883 35.72 11.78 18.56
CA ALA A 883 35.63 12.15 17.15
C ALA A 883 35.10 11.03 16.22
N VAL A 884 33.94 11.23 15.60
CA VAL A 884 33.23 10.31 14.69
C VAL A 884 33.29 10.84 13.25
N PHE A 885 33.56 9.95 12.29
CA PHE A 885 33.83 10.30 10.89
C PHE A 885 32.72 9.81 9.96
N GLU A 886 32.45 10.57 8.91
CA GLU A 886 31.53 10.19 7.84
C GLU A 886 32.30 9.40 6.79
N SER A 887 32.27 8.06 6.84
CA SER A 887 33.11 7.21 5.96
C SER A 887 32.82 7.37 4.45
N ALA A 888 31.73 8.05 4.07
CA ALA A 888 31.49 8.62 2.74
C ALA A 888 31.63 7.63 1.56
N GLY A 889 31.28 6.36 1.76
CA GLY A 889 31.39 5.31 0.75
C GLY A 889 32.71 4.53 0.77
N ALA A 890 33.64 4.84 1.68
CA ALA A 890 34.84 4.06 1.90
C ALA A 890 34.53 2.77 2.66
N SER A 891 35.03 1.65 2.14
CA SER A 891 35.13 0.39 2.88
C SER A 891 36.52 0.29 3.50
N TRP A 892 36.59 0.04 4.81
CA TRP A 892 37.81 -0.17 5.60
C TRP A 892 38.98 0.82 5.37
N PRO A 893 38.80 2.15 5.53
CA PRO A 893 39.91 3.10 5.41
C PRO A 893 40.83 3.14 6.65
N PHE A 894 42.10 3.52 6.43
CA PHE A 894 43.10 3.90 7.44
C PHE A 894 43.08 5.42 7.72
N LEU A 895 43.54 5.87 8.91
CA LEU A 895 43.43 7.25 9.42
C LEU A 895 44.61 7.68 10.34
N ARG A 896 45.04 8.96 10.33
CA ARG A 896 45.99 9.62 11.28
C ARG A 896 45.59 11.11 11.52
N LEU A 897 45.85 11.71 12.70
CA LEU A 897 45.38 13.07 13.09
C LEU A 897 46.47 14.08 13.52
N ALA A 898 46.08 15.37 13.64
CA ALA A 898 46.86 16.49 14.21
C ALA A 898 45.95 17.50 14.96
N VAL A 899 46.42 18.31 15.93
CA VAL A 899 45.59 19.17 16.84
C VAL A 899 46.20 20.52 17.33
N ALA A 900 45.37 21.48 17.78
CA ALA A 900 45.73 22.81 18.37
C ALA A 900 44.68 23.36 19.40
N ARG A 901 44.88 24.50 20.10
CA ARG A 901 43.80 25.24 20.83
C ARG A 901 43.20 26.36 19.98
N TYR A 902 41.96 26.74 20.31
CA TYR A 902 41.15 27.75 19.60
C TYR A 902 40.17 28.50 20.55
N GLN A 903 39.93 29.79 20.31
CA GLN A 903 38.82 30.56 20.90
C GLN A 903 37.78 30.92 19.82
N PRO A 904 36.55 30.35 19.85
CA PRO A 904 35.44 30.75 18.98
C PRO A 904 35.15 32.26 18.94
N ASN A 905 34.99 32.84 20.12
CA ASN A 905 34.20 34.06 20.30
C ASN A 905 35.10 35.29 20.31
N SER A 906 35.90 35.51 19.27
CA SER A 906 36.78 36.68 19.14
C SER A 906 36.67 37.34 17.77
N ILE A 907 37.08 38.62 17.66
CA ILE A 907 37.22 39.29 16.35
C ILE A 907 38.41 38.72 15.55
N ALA A 908 38.36 38.94 14.24
CA ALA A 908 39.35 38.41 13.29
C ALA A 908 40.81 38.76 13.64
N GLY A 909 41.70 37.77 13.52
CA GLY A 909 43.12 37.85 13.79
C GLY A 909 43.53 37.45 15.21
N MET A 910 42.59 37.01 16.07
CA MET A 910 42.79 36.85 17.51
C MET A 910 42.40 35.46 18.07
N GLU A 911 42.51 34.38 17.29
CA GLU A 911 41.74 33.14 17.59
C GLU A 911 42.53 31.87 17.98
N PHE A 912 43.83 31.75 17.68
CA PHE A 912 44.53 30.45 17.58
C PHE A 912 45.87 30.29 18.32
N SER A 913 46.23 29.03 18.62
CA SER A 913 47.53 28.60 19.16
C SER A 913 48.42 27.81 18.17
N GLN A 914 49.47 27.16 18.70
CA GLN A 914 50.37 26.21 18.02
C GLN A 914 49.79 24.76 17.92
N VAL A 915 50.41 23.88 17.11
CA VAL A 915 49.90 22.57 16.59
C VAL A 915 50.75 21.34 17.01
N VAL A 916 50.16 20.13 17.10
CA VAL A 916 50.73 18.81 17.52
C VAL A 916 50.15 17.63 16.65
N ALA A 917 50.70 16.39 16.67
CA ALA A 917 50.30 15.23 15.82
C ALA A 917 50.06 13.87 16.57
N THR A 918 49.47 12.86 15.91
CA THR A 918 49.08 11.53 16.50
C THR A 918 49.53 10.28 15.68
N ASP A 919 49.14 9.07 16.14
CA ASP A 919 49.31 7.76 15.49
C ASP A 919 48.13 7.32 14.57
N PHE A 920 48.16 6.07 14.07
CA PHE A 920 47.27 5.49 13.03
C PHE A 920 46.16 4.53 13.53
N VAL A 921 45.03 4.46 12.81
CA VAL A 921 43.87 3.56 13.10
C VAL A 921 43.05 3.19 11.83
N GLN A 922 42.09 2.26 11.91
CA GLN A 922 41.13 1.90 10.83
C GLN A 922 39.65 2.08 11.25
N LEU A 923 38.74 2.23 10.27
CA LEU A 923 37.28 2.41 10.49
C LEU A 923 36.41 1.36 9.74
N PRO A 924 35.47 0.66 10.41
CA PRO A 924 34.51 -0.24 9.74
C PRO A 924 33.32 0.48 9.05
N PRO A 925 32.62 -0.17 8.10
CA PRO A 925 31.55 0.46 7.32
C PRO A 925 30.18 0.55 8.03
N GLU A 926 29.40 1.57 7.65
CA GLU A 926 28.07 1.85 8.20
C GLU A 926 26.95 0.98 7.61
N ARG A 927 25.89 0.74 8.39
CA ARG A 927 24.71 -0.03 7.99
C ARG A 927 23.41 0.57 8.52
N ILE A 928 22.34 0.40 7.76
CA ILE A 928 20.95 0.59 8.17
C ILE A 928 20.26 -0.77 7.97
N GLY A 929 19.52 -1.25 8.96
CA GLY A 929 18.70 -2.44 8.83
C GLY A 929 17.27 -2.19 9.32
N THR A 930 16.30 -2.85 8.70
CA THR A 930 14.86 -2.68 8.96
C THR A 930 14.20 -4.04 9.03
N LEU A 931 13.25 -4.21 9.95
CA LEU A 931 12.46 -5.44 10.14
C LEU A 931 10.97 -5.06 10.18
N SER A 932 10.14 -5.77 9.41
CA SER A 932 8.70 -5.54 9.31
C SER A 932 7.86 -6.82 9.35
N ARG A 933 6.60 -6.70 9.76
CA ARG A 933 5.60 -7.79 9.75
C ARG A 933 4.55 -7.54 8.66
N PRO A 934 4.61 -8.23 7.50
CA PRO A 934 3.59 -8.11 6.47
C PRO A 934 2.28 -8.84 6.86
N ASP A 935 2.38 -9.88 7.68
CA ASP A 935 1.28 -10.64 8.24
C ASP A 935 1.72 -11.32 9.56
N LYS A 936 0.87 -12.17 10.13
CA LYS A 936 1.16 -12.93 11.37
C LYS A 936 2.15 -14.09 11.17
N ASP A 937 2.24 -14.63 9.96
CA ASP A 937 2.95 -15.86 9.60
C ASP A 937 4.40 -15.59 9.13
N HIS A 938 4.76 -14.33 8.84
CA HIS A 938 6.06 -13.95 8.29
C HIS A 938 6.71 -12.75 8.99
N VAL A 939 8.03 -12.63 8.83
CA VAL A 939 8.83 -11.44 9.12
C VAL A 939 9.76 -11.14 7.94
N ARG A 940 9.81 -9.88 7.52
CA ARG A 940 10.63 -9.41 6.38
C ARG A 940 11.72 -8.49 6.89
N VAL A 941 12.97 -8.73 6.49
CA VAL A 941 14.13 -7.91 6.88
C VAL A 941 14.81 -7.29 5.67
N SER A 942 15.46 -6.15 5.85
CA SER A 942 16.26 -5.50 4.80
C SER A 942 17.45 -4.76 5.37
N ILE A 943 18.64 -4.94 4.78
CA ILE A 943 19.86 -4.20 5.11
C ILE A 943 20.27 -3.33 3.94
N THR A 944 20.51 -2.04 4.18
CA THR A 944 21.10 -1.09 3.23
C THR A 944 22.46 -0.61 3.74
N GLY A 945 23.49 -0.63 2.88
CA GLY A 945 24.86 -0.27 3.28
C GLY A 945 25.84 -0.11 2.13
N VAL A 946 26.99 0.50 2.43
CA VAL A 946 28.14 0.63 1.51
C VAL A 946 28.88 -0.71 1.41
N SER A 947 29.06 -1.22 0.20
CA SER A 947 29.69 -2.53 -0.05
C SER A 947 30.91 -2.42 -1.00
N SER A 948 31.72 -3.48 -1.05
CA SER A 948 32.99 -3.56 -1.79
C SER A 948 33.18 -4.93 -2.43
N ALA A 949 33.51 -4.99 -3.71
CA ALA A 949 33.86 -6.26 -4.34
C ALA A 949 35.26 -6.71 -3.90
N THR A 950 35.34 -7.92 -3.35
CA THR A 950 36.56 -8.54 -2.79
C THR A 950 37.32 -9.36 -3.85
N ASN A 951 38.51 -9.84 -3.49
CA ASN A 951 39.27 -10.81 -4.28
C ASN A 951 38.77 -12.27 -4.08
N ALA A 952 37.46 -12.50 -4.02
CA ALA A 952 36.88 -13.84 -3.81
C ALA A 952 37.42 -14.87 -4.83
N PRO A 953 37.68 -16.14 -4.43
CA PRO A 953 38.22 -17.15 -5.35
C PRO A 953 37.38 -17.32 -6.61
N GLY A 954 38.03 -17.21 -7.78
CA GLY A 954 37.36 -17.27 -9.09
C GLY A 954 36.67 -15.98 -9.54
N LEU A 955 36.72 -14.90 -8.75
CA LEU A 955 36.19 -13.58 -9.12
C LEU A 955 37.29 -12.69 -9.75
N THR A 956 37.34 -12.64 -11.08
CA THR A 956 38.20 -11.67 -11.78
C THR A 956 37.69 -10.26 -11.58
N LEU A 957 38.38 -9.46 -10.76
CA LEU A 957 38.08 -8.05 -10.56
C LEU A 957 38.29 -7.25 -11.86
N PRO A 958 37.37 -6.33 -12.22
CA PRO A 958 37.46 -5.59 -13.48
C PRO A 958 38.58 -4.54 -13.44
N ALA A 959 39.26 -4.35 -14.58
CA ALA A 959 40.34 -3.35 -14.72
C ALA A 959 39.87 -1.89 -14.59
N SER A 960 38.56 -1.66 -14.73
CA SER A 960 37.89 -0.37 -14.55
C SER A 960 36.77 -0.51 -13.51
N ARG A 961 36.56 0.51 -12.67
CA ARG A 961 35.47 0.52 -11.69
C ARG A 961 34.10 0.44 -12.41
N PRO A 962 33.20 -0.47 -11.99
CA PRO A 962 31.80 -0.47 -12.41
C PRO A 962 31.08 0.87 -12.20
N ASP A 963 30.35 1.35 -13.20
CA ASP A 963 29.61 2.62 -13.16
C ASP A 963 28.08 2.47 -13.18
N LYS A 964 27.57 1.24 -13.40
CA LYS A 964 26.13 0.95 -13.51
C LYS A 964 25.68 -0.26 -12.67
N PRO A 965 24.42 -0.31 -12.20
CA PRO A 965 23.93 -1.39 -11.34
C PRO A 965 24.12 -2.80 -11.94
N GLU A 966 23.90 -2.96 -13.25
CA GLU A 966 24.06 -4.24 -13.96
C GLU A 966 25.51 -4.75 -14.03
N GLN A 967 26.50 -3.87 -13.81
CA GLN A 967 27.91 -4.25 -13.71
C GLN A 967 28.33 -4.56 -12.26
N LEU A 968 27.76 -3.83 -11.28
CA LEU A 968 28.16 -3.97 -9.87
C LEU A 968 27.45 -5.14 -9.18
N ALA A 969 26.14 -5.33 -9.40
CA ALA A 969 25.35 -6.37 -8.74
C ALA A 969 25.93 -7.80 -8.89
N PRO A 970 26.40 -8.24 -10.08
CA PRO A 970 26.99 -9.58 -10.25
C PRO A 970 28.32 -9.77 -9.52
N LEU A 971 29.04 -8.70 -9.17
CA LEU A 971 30.24 -8.76 -8.37
C LEU A 971 29.91 -8.89 -6.88
N LEU A 972 28.95 -8.10 -6.39
CA LEU A 972 28.53 -8.14 -4.98
C LEU A 972 27.95 -9.50 -4.60
N ILE A 973 27.08 -10.09 -5.45
CA ILE A 973 26.51 -11.45 -5.27
C ILE A 973 27.59 -12.54 -5.16
N LYS A 974 28.81 -12.30 -5.69
CA LYS A 974 29.94 -13.25 -5.64
C LYS A 974 30.99 -12.95 -4.57
N SER A 975 30.89 -11.79 -3.91
CA SER A 975 31.86 -11.34 -2.91
C SER A 975 31.27 -11.17 -1.50
N HIS A 976 29.94 -11.22 -1.38
CA HIS A 976 29.20 -11.09 -0.13
C HIS A 976 28.25 -12.26 0.06
N ARG A 977 28.21 -12.81 1.28
CA ARG A 977 27.12 -13.67 1.77
C ARG A 977 26.36 -12.88 2.84
N VAL A 978 25.08 -12.65 2.61
CA VAL A 978 24.18 -12.00 3.58
C VAL A 978 23.11 -12.99 3.98
N VAL A 979 22.95 -13.25 5.28
CA VAL A 979 21.98 -14.20 5.82
C VAL A 979 21.18 -13.59 6.97
N ALA A 980 19.91 -13.96 7.04
CA ALA A 980 19.02 -13.65 8.14
C ALA A 980 18.59 -14.97 8.81
N THR A 981 18.60 -15.00 10.13
CA THR A 981 18.40 -16.21 10.91
C THR A 981 17.48 -15.93 12.08
N LEU A 982 16.30 -16.54 12.09
CA LEU A 982 15.39 -16.48 13.23
C LEU A 982 16.04 -17.23 14.41
N GLN A 983 16.08 -16.60 15.57
CA GLN A 983 16.61 -17.16 16.82
C GLN A 983 15.53 -17.21 17.89
N THR A 984 15.56 -18.28 18.69
CA THR A 984 14.64 -18.51 19.83
C THR A 984 15.40 -18.57 21.15
N ARG A 985 14.82 -18.08 22.25
CA ARG A 985 15.36 -18.18 23.61
C ARG A 985 14.34 -18.82 24.58
N GLY A 986 14.82 -19.67 25.47
CA GLY A 986 14.00 -20.26 26.52
C GLY A 986 13.66 -19.25 27.63
N LYS A 987 12.39 -19.18 28.05
CA LYS A 987 11.90 -18.22 29.07
C LYS A 987 12.35 -18.53 30.52
N THR A 988 13.40 -19.33 30.71
CA THR A 988 13.75 -19.97 32.00
C THR A 988 14.96 -19.39 32.72
N SER A 989 15.97 -18.81 32.04
CA SER A 989 17.09 -18.12 32.73
C SER A 989 17.29 -16.67 32.31
N GLY A 990 16.87 -16.28 31.10
CA GLY A 990 17.10 -14.94 30.54
C GLY A 990 18.56 -14.68 30.10
N SER A 991 19.43 -15.69 30.15
CA SER A 991 20.82 -15.58 29.71
C SER A 991 20.95 -15.44 28.20
N ASP A 992 21.87 -14.59 27.74
CA ASP A 992 22.23 -14.46 26.31
C ASP A 992 22.93 -15.70 25.75
N LEU A 993 23.29 -16.68 26.59
CA LEU A 993 23.81 -17.97 26.15
C LEU A 993 22.71 -19.00 25.81
N GLU A 994 21.42 -18.67 25.99
CA GLU A 994 20.31 -19.58 25.68
C GLU A 994 19.69 -19.39 24.28
N TRP A 995 20.18 -18.43 23.48
CA TRP A 995 19.71 -18.21 22.10
C TRP A 995 20.09 -19.37 21.19
N LYS A 996 19.11 -19.87 20.41
CA LYS A 996 19.28 -20.94 19.41
C LYS A 996 18.91 -20.42 18.02
N SER A 997 19.85 -20.51 17.08
CA SER A 997 19.59 -20.26 15.66
C SER A 997 18.73 -21.36 15.03
N GLY A 998 17.74 -20.94 14.26
CA GLY A 998 17.08 -21.77 13.26
C GLY A 998 17.88 -21.82 11.94
N THR A 999 17.18 -22.07 10.83
CA THR A 999 17.77 -22.11 9.49
C THR A 999 18.22 -20.73 9.02
N GLU A 1000 19.42 -20.63 8.44
CA GLU A 1000 19.88 -19.42 7.74
C GLU A 1000 19.09 -19.21 6.44
N VAL A 1001 18.52 -18.03 6.25
CA VAL A 1001 17.84 -17.61 5.02
C VAL A 1001 18.73 -16.62 4.26
N PRO A 1002 19.12 -16.90 3.00
CA PRO A 1002 19.97 -15.99 2.23
C PRO A 1002 19.20 -14.74 1.81
N CYS A 1003 19.77 -13.56 2.07
CA CYS A 1003 19.18 -12.29 1.66
C CYS A 1003 19.47 -12.02 0.18
N ALA A 1004 18.42 -11.80 -0.62
CA ALA A 1004 18.53 -11.45 -2.03
C ALA A 1004 18.87 -9.97 -2.22
N LEU A 1005 19.60 -9.64 -3.29
CA LEU A 1005 20.00 -8.27 -3.62
C LEU A 1005 18.81 -7.50 -4.25
N ALA A 1006 18.14 -6.68 -3.45
CA ALA A 1006 16.90 -5.98 -3.79
C ALA A 1006 17.09 -4.67 -4.56
N GLY A 1007 18.29 -4.09 -4.55
CA GLY A 1007 18.64 -2.88 -5.29
C GLY A 1007 20.09 -2.41 -5.05
N VAL A 1008 20.66 -1.70 -6.03
CA VAL A 1008 22.05 -1.20 -6.00
C VAL A 1008 22.14 0.19 -6.62
N ASP A 1009 22.85 1.10 -5.95
CA ASP A 1009 23.39 2.32 -6.56
C ASP A 1009 24.89 2.15 -6.82
N ALA A 1010 25.26 2.03 -8.10
CA ALA A 1010 26.64 1.90 -8.54
C ALA A 1010 27.46 3.19 -8.43
N THR A 1011 26.83 4.34 -8.18
CA THR A 1011 27.53 5.61 -7.91
C THR A 1011 28.11 5.62 -6.50
N THR A 1012 27.28 5.33 -5.50
CA THR A 1012 27.68 5.35 -4.08
C THR A 1012 28.14 3.99 -3.53
N TYR A 1013 28.06 2.92 -4.34
CA TYR A 1013 28.33 1.54 -3.93
C TYR A 1013 27.41 1.08 -2.79
N LYS A 1014 26.20 1.64 -2.72
CA LYS A 1014 25.18 1.22 -1.76
C LYS A 1014 24.38 0.05 -2.32
N ALA A 1015 24.34 -1.04 -1.58
CA ALA A 1015 23.49 -2.21 -1.83
C ALA A 1015 22.35 -2.25 -0.82
N THR A 1016 21.20 -2.79 -1.23
CA THR A 1016 20.10 -3.19 -0.33
C THR A 1016 19.84 -4.68 -0.51
N TRP A 1017 19.95 -5.45 0.57
CA TRP A 1017 19.66 -6.88 0.63
C TRP A 1017 18.34 -7.09 1.40
N THR A 1018 17.54 -8.10 1.04
CA THR A 1018 16.23 -8.38 1.66
C THR A 1018 16.01 -9.88 1.84
N ALA A 1019 15.33 -10.28 2.92
CA ALA A 1019 14.90 -11.66 3.14
C ALA A 1019 13.51 -11.69 3.80
N GLU A 1020 12.83 -12.82 3.65
CA GLU A 1020 11.58 -13.14 4.32
C GLU A 1020 11.74 -14.48 5.04
N LEU A 1021 11.26 -14.53 6.29
CA LEU A 1021 11.36 -15.69 7.14
C LEU A 1021 9.96 -16.04 7.65
N ALA A 1022 9.59 -17.31 7.56
CA ALA A 1022 8.35 -17.80 8.15
C ALA A 1022 8.46 -17.92 9.67
N LEU A 1023 7.35 -17.73 10.35
CA LEU A 1023 7.17 -17.86 11.79
C LEU A 1023 6.34 -19.13 12.04
N GLU A 1024 6.99 -20.18 12.55
CA GLU A 1024 6.36 -21.44 12.91
C GLU A 1024 6.57 -21.73 14.41
N PRO A 1025 5.54 -21.62 15.27
CA PRO A 1025 4.16 -21.21 14.96
C PRO A 1025 4.03 -19.72 14.59
N ALA A 1026 2.89 -19.37 14.01
CA ALA A 1026 2.54 -17.99 13.68
C ALA A 1026 2.39 -17.14 14.96
N GLU A 1027 2.96 -15.94 14.95
CA GLU A 1027 3.01 -15.04 16.10
C GLU A 1027 2.01 -13.89 15.97
N GLN A 1028 1.68 -13.23 17.09
CA GLN A 1028 0.82 -12.05 17.07
C GLN A 1028 1.39 -10.97 16.12
N LEU A 1029 0.51 -10.24 15.43
CA LEU A 1029 0.86 -9.18 14.50
C LEU A 1029 0.91 -7.83 15.23
N LEU A 1030 2.12 -7.36 15.53
CA LEU A 1030 2.39 -6.06 16.17
C LEU A 1030 3.68 -5.41 15.64
N THR A 1031 3.93 -4.16 16.01
CA THR A 1031 5.22 -3.48 15.83
C THR A 1031 6.34 -4.28 16.49
N PRO A 1032 7.40 -4.67 15.77
CA PRO A 1032 8.49 -5.43 16.35
C PRO A 1032 9.34 -4.65 17.36
N GLY A 1033 10.11 -5.37 18.17
CA GLY A 1033 11.22 -4.83 18.96
C GLY A 1033 11.12 -5.07 20.46
N ASP A 1034 10.05 -5.72 20.92
CA ASP A 1034 9.70 -5.86 22.33
C ASP A 1034 9.65 -7.34 22.79
N SER A 1035 9.92 -8.33 21.91
CA SER A 1035 10.02 -9.75 22.26
C SER A 1035 11.32 -10.11 23.02
N ASP A 1036 11.16 -10.85 24.13
CA ASP A 1036 12.25 -11.43 24.93
C ASP A 1036 12.73 -12.82 24.43
N ASP A 1037 12.00 -13.45 23.52
CA ASP A 1037 12.15 -14.86 23.15
C ASP A 1037 12.36 -15.12 21.65
N LEU A 1038 12.09 -14.14 20.80
CA LEU A 1038 12.28 -14.19 19.35
C LEU A 1038 13.06 -12.98 18.84
N ARG A 1039 14.05 -13.22 17.99
CA ARG A 1039 14.77 -12.18 17.25
C ARG A 1039 15.29 -12.69 15.92
N VAL A 1040 15.45 -11.82 14.93
CA VAL A 1040 16.23 -12.12 13.73
C VAL A 1040 17.65 -11.60 13.92
N GLN A 1041 18.63 -12.50 13.93
CA GLN A 1041 20.04 -12.14 13.73
C GLN A 1041 20.27 -11.98 12.23
N ILE A 1042 20.96 -10.92 11.80
CA ILE A 1042 21.31 -10.71 10.40
C ILE A 1042 22.81 -10.47 10.29
N GLU A 1043 23.46 -11.16 9.36
CA GLU A 1043 24.92 -11.19 9.20
C GLU A 1043 25.33 -10.93 7.75
N GLU A 1044 26.45 -10.24 7.57
CA GLU A 1044 27.10 -9.97 6.29
C GLU A 1044 28.57 -10.38 6.37
N TYR A 1045 28.95 -11.27 5.46
CA TYR A 1045 30.28 -11.83 5.33
C TYR A 1045 30.91 -11.42 3.99
N GLU A 1046 32.09 -10.81 4.04
CA GLU A 1046 32.95 -10.61 2.86
C GLU A 1046 33.74 -11.89 2.58
N ILE A 1047 33.67 -12.40 1.35
CA ILE A 1047 34.38 -13.60 0.90
C ILE A 1047 35.76 -13.20 0.37
N LEU A 1048 36.83 -13.62 1.05
CA LEU A 1048 38.22 -13.30 0.72
C LEU A 1048 38.96 -14.55 0.21
N SER A 1049 40.02 -14.35 -0.58
CA SER A 1049 41.00 -15.42 -0.84
C SER A 1049 42.07 -15.45 0.27
N ALA A 1050 42.31 -16.62 0.87
CA ALA A 1050 43.37 -16.85 1.85
C ALA A 1050 44.07 -18.22 1.61
N ASP A 1051 45.26 -18.40 2.19
CA ASP A 1051 45.95 -19.70 2.18
C ASP A 1051 45.22 -20.72 3.08
N GLU A 1052 45.07 -21.97 2.63
CA GLU A 1052 44.48 -23.08 3.42
C GLU A 1052 45.16 -23.29 4.79
N THR A 1053 46.48 -23.09 4.84
CA THR A 1053 47.22 -22.82 6.09
C THR A 1053 48.22 -21.69 5.86
N PRO A 1054 48.51 -20.81 6.85
CA PRO A 1054 49.35 -19.64 6.63
C PRO A 1054 50.73 -19.97 6.02
N GLY A 1055 50.97 -19.53 4.78
CA GLY A 1055 52.22 -19.78 4.05
C GLY A 1055 52.24 -21.02 3.16
N THR A 1056 51.13 -21.76 3.00
CA THR A 1056 51.01 -22.84 1.99
C THR A 1056 50.23 -22.35 0.76
N PRO A 1057 50.78 -22.49 -0.47
CA PRO A 1057 50.13 -21.96 -1.67
C PRO A 1057 48.87 -22.76 -2.06
N GLY A 1058 47.71 -22.27 -1.62
CA GLY A 1058 46.39 -22.84 -1.95
C GLY A 1058 45.27 -21.86 -1.61
N LEU A 1059 44.67 -21.23 -2.63
CA LEU A 1059 43.63 -20.21 -2.46
C LEU A 1059 42.31 -20.84 -2.04
N THR A 1060 41.92 -20.65 -0.79
CA THR A 1060 40.63 -21.05 -0.22
C THR A 1060 39.74 -19.84 0.04
N PRO A 1061 38.41 -19.99 -0.06
CA PRO A 1061 37.47 -18.94 0.35
C PRO A 1061 37.42 -18.87 1.88
N THR A 1062 37.70 -17.69 2.43
CA THR A 1062 37.56 -17.39 3.86
C THR A 1062 36.56 -16.26 4.05
N GLU A 1063 35.63 -16.43 4.98
CA GLU A 1063 34.60 -15.43 5.28
C GLU A 1063 35.05 -14.46 6.38
N ARG A 1064 34.91 -13.15 6.14
CA ARG A 1064 35.11 -12.07 7.12
C ARG A 1064 33.76 -11.45 7.47
N LEU A 1065 33.29 -11.66 8.70
CA LEU A 1065 32.11 -10.97 9.22
C LEU A 1065 32.36 -9.45 9.28
N VAL A 1066 31.54 -8.65 8.59
CA VAL A 1066 31.63 -7.17 8.55
C VAL A 1066 30.43 -6.47 9.19
N TYR A 1067 29.29 -7.14 9.24
CA TYR A 1067 28.12 -6.72 10.03
C TYR A 1067 27.47 -7.94 10.67
N ALA A 1068 27.14 -7.81 11.95
CA ALA A 1068 26.18 -8.63 12.66
C ALA A 1068 25.36 -7.68 13.54
N ASP A 1069 24.04 -7.86 13.53
CA ASP A 1069 23.13 -7.18 14.45
C ASP A 1069 21.88 -8.04 14.64
N HIS A 1070 21.03 -7.66 15.60
CA HIS A 1070 19.83 -8.41 15.94
C HIS A 1070 18.62 -7.49 16.12
N PHE A 1071 17.47 -7.96 15.62
CA PHE A 1071 16.19 -7.27 15.68
C PHE A 1071 15.21 -8.16 16.43
N TYR A 1072 14.76 -7.72 17.61
CA TYR A 1072 13.72 -8.41 18.37
C TYR A 1072 12.38 -8.33 17.63
N LEU A 1073 11.55 -9.37 17.77
CA LEU A 1073 10.21 -9.44 17.17
C LEU A 1073 9.16 -8.64 17.95
#